data_AF-A0A414RHR6-F1
#
_entry.id   AF-A0A414RHR6-F1
#
_cell.length_a   1.000
_cell.length_b   1.000
_cell.length_c   1.000
_cell.angle_alpha   90.00
_cell.angle_beta   90.00
_cell.angle_gamma   90.00
#
_symmetry.space_group_name_H-M   'P 1'
#
loop_
_entity.id
_entity.type
_entity.pdbx_description
1 polymer ?
#
loop_
_entity_poly.entity_id
_entity_poly.type
_entity_poly.pdbx_seq_one_letter_code
_entity_poly.pdbx_strand_id
1 'polypeptide(L)'
;MIYISLNHFAVKDDMFINEERTKFFDYITTVIPVINPSNSKSKLKEALEKVGVENGVIKDGDLADMAFFIQDMRILTNIVNEFSQYKEKLTEKGQKLNLTKLLAMIVYKNYHPKDFALLHKRAGKIYSCIQAKPLFIQMVLDERIPALKNALDKDYKLYEENKHLKECELRLIYLFKVRDLINDNVINFRINDKSYSFEQIANDEGLFNEFVAYDTVHYMHLAYYSHIAETSRDINHQRINQSMNLNQRLAILNNPDETFKCRKLQLQRERIKVQSYTLRTLIGKYKLGGSPLYKNLDLSEMMDVFIRRGFIDEEYYDYISYFYEGMMSLADRDLLLSIKRNISKEYTYHIDRIENFVEELLPYMFESNAILNNDLLDFLAKHSSRYEDNFNLIMYRLETENAPLDFLAQYYALGKEQSKVFKHYVDWDKEQPWNAIDLWHNAEEQNQLREGWLKYSENLGDNSQEWLNQHFDFITERVDSIGLNRCKHLVATGCFKLLNEKNSELLRCVIDNCTYEINVHNLCVITSSLQKENVTPEKLNLSRIVATKYTCFVDFIRNNIVKALPCFSVQCKDETQDSILFLLNNGLLSLEEKKNYLCRQINLLISSEGIKTDELITLAYQLFLITPTWNNVVVYYHCKHKDQDTYIKYIEYYAWRLGKSNFMGSEADCQTLFRDLLGTNLLEIKAYKSIIGSFDKQFDGDERLKNLEIERLKVLLSHSKLPFSDKNTALLKETDAYADYLLFHHLAFFENKQSSYFTKAEVAEKVLSSNKFTLEQKRELVSVIPENILLDSPMLANIVLDILSKSDMSTLKENTIIELLQRADNKGKRVRFVASMIDSFDYDFSKIEELLQILGGKYQEITKAFSRVTLTGNDWNTSLALALSRKGFISYSKSEDGKIRISTKN
;
A
#
# COMPACT_ATOMS: atom_id res chain seq x y z
N MET A 1 -67.93 -84.43 30.81
CA MET A 1 -68.76 -83.33 31.35
C MET A 1 -68.38 -83.09 32.79
N ILE A 2 -67.49 -82.11 33.05
CA ILE A 2 -67.49 -81.26 34.25
C ILE A 2 -66.94 -79.91 33.76
N TYR A 3 -67.78 -78.89 33.79
CA TYR A 3 -67.41 -77.49 33.60
C TYR A 3 -66.69 -77.01 34.85
N ILE A 4 -65.56 -76.34 34.70
CA ILE A 4 -65.05 -75.41 35.72
C ILE A 4 -64.87 -74.06 35.03
N SER A 5 -65.77 -73.14 35.38
CA SER A 5 -65.68 -71.72 35.02
C SER A 5 -64.52 -71.09 35.79
N LEU A 6 -63.53 -70.57 35.08
CA LEU A 6 -62.53 -69.67 35.66
C LEU A 6 -62.98 -68.23 35.37
N ASN A 7 -63.58 -67.63 36.40
CA ASN A 7 -63.81 -66.20 36.48
C ASN A 7 -62.48 -65.45 36.32
N HIS A 8 -62.40 -64.56 35.33
CA HIS A 8 -61.32 -63.59 35.22
C HIS A 8 -61.45 -62.58 36.37
N PHE A 9 -60.57 -62.68 37.36
CA PHE A 9 -60.30 -61.58 38.28
C PHE A 9 -59.16 -60.74 37.70
N ALA A 10 -59.43 -59.47 37.43
CA ALA A 10 -58.39 -58.47 37.22
C ALA A 10 -57.71 -58.19 38.57
N VAL A 11 -56.54 -58.76 38.79
CA VAL A 11 -55.72 -58.53 40.00
C VAL A 11 -54.49 -57.71 39.60
N LYS A 12 -54.14 -56.72 40.42
CA LYS A 12 -52.94 -55.88 40.27
C LYS A 12 -51.66 -56.73 40.21
N ASP A 13 -50.76 -56.39 39.30
CA ASP A 13 -49.44 -57.03 39.12
C ASP A 13 -48.57 -57.07 40.40
N ASP A 14 -48.87 -56.21 41.38
CA ASP A 14 -48.14 -56.10 42.66
C ASP A 14 -48.23 -57.36 43.56
N MET A 15 -49.10 -58.33 43.25
CA MET A 15 -49.33 -59.52 44.07
C MET A 15 -48.34 -60.69 43.84
N PHE A 16 -47.52 -60.67 42.78
CA PHE A 16 -46.60 -61.78 42.49
C PHE A 16 -45.13 -61.40 42.78
N ILE A 17 -44.46 -62.21 43.60
CA ILE A 17 -43.03 -62.09 43.94
C ILE A 17 -42.30 -63.28 43.32
N ASN A 18 -41.42 -62.98 42.35
CA ASN A 18 -40.35 -63.83 41.80
C ASN A 18 -40.72 -65.16 41.11
N GLU A 19 -39.75 -65.59 40.31
CA GLU A 19 -39.72 -66.69 39.31
C GLU A 19 -40.03 -68.11 39.83
N GLU A 20 -40.41 -68.27 41.08
CA GLU A 20 -40.66 -69.59 41.66
C GLU A 20 -42.15 -69.93 41.63
N ARG A 21 -42.59 -70.46 40.48
CA ARG A 21 -43.78 -71.31 40.43
C ARG A 21 -43.46 -72.63 41.15
N THR A 22 -43.99 -72.74 42.37
CA THR A 22 -44.36 -73.97 43.13
C THR A 22 -43.83 -75.30 42.58
N LYS A 23 -42.82 -75.88 43.23
CA LYS A 23 -42.30 -77.23 42.96
C LYS A 23 -43.08 -78.26 43.78
N PHE A 24 -43.72 -79.23 43.10
CA PHE A 24 -44.48 -80.33 43.73
C PHE A 24 -43.91 -81.74 43.45
N PHE A 25 -42.70 -81.89 42.90
CA PHE A 25 -42.12 -83.22 42.63
C PHE A 25 -40.59 -83.29 42.79
N ASP A 26 -40.10 -84.41 43.36
CA ASP A 26 -38.70 -84.75 43.65
C ASP A 26 -37.86 -85.18 42.43
N TYR A 27 -38.24 -84.78 41.21
CA TYR A 27 -37.50 -85.09 39.98
C TYR A 27 -36.94 -83.81 39.34
N ILE A 28 -35.62 -83.64 39.36
CA ILE A 28 -34.92 -82.51 38.74
C ILE A 28 -34.51 -82.93 37.32
N THR A 29 -35.18 -82.37 36.31
CA THR A 29 -34.77 -82.47 34.89
C THR A 29 -33.79 -81.35 34.55
N THR A 30 -32.73 -81.68 33.81
CA THR A 30 -31.78 -80.69 33.30
C THR A 30 -32.44 -79.86 32.20
N VAL A 31 -32.80 -78.61 32.50
CA VAL A 31 -33.33 -77.66 31.52
C VAL A 31 -32.18 -76.79 31.03
N ILE A 32 -31.81 -76.90 29.76
CA ILE A 32 -30.89 -75.96 29.12
C ILE A 32 -31.70 -74.74 28.69
N PRO A 33 -31.41 -73.52 29.21
CA PRO A 33 -32.14 -72.33 28.84
C PRO A 33 -31.91 -72.01 27.35
N VAL A 34 -33.02 -71.87 26.60
CA VAL A 34 -33.02 -71.57 25.15
C VAL A 34 -32.44 -70.18 24.86
N ILE A 35 -32.49 -69.29 25.85
CA ILE A 35 -31.96 -67.93 25.79
C ILE A 35 -30.94 -67.71 26.91
N ASN A 36 -29.86 -67.00 26.59
CA ASN A 36 -28.86 -66.55 27.54
C ASN A 36 -28.37 -65.15 27.11
N PRO A 37 -27.59 -64.44 27.94
CA PRO A 37 -27.10 -63.10 27.58
C PRO A 37 -26.34 -63.03 26.25
N SER A 38 -25.79 -64.15 25.74
CA SER A 38 -25.04 -64.20 24.48
C SER A 38 -25.92 -64.28 23.22
N ASN A 39 -27.15 -64.78 23.31
CA ASN A 39 -28.06 -64.92 22.17
C ASN A 39 -29.38 -64.12 22.29
N SER A 40 -29.64 -63.51 23.46
CA SER A 40 -30.88 -62.79 23.77
C SER A 40 -31.13 -61.60 22.85
N LYS A 41 -30.09 -60.85 22.49
CA LYS A 41 -30.16 -59.73 21.54
C LYS A 41 -30.78 -60.13 20.22
N SER A 42 -30.25 -61.19 19.59
CA SER A 42 -30.71 -61.66 18.28
C SER A 42 -32.17 -62.10 18.33
N LYS A 43 -32.59 -62.74 19.43
CA LYS A 43 -33.97 -63.17 19.63
C LYS A 43 -34.94 -62.02 19.89
N LEU A 44 -34.52 -61.02 20.66
CA LEU A 44 -35.33 -59.82 20.89
C LEU A 44 -35.53 -59.05 19.59
N LYS A 45 -34.48 -58.90 18.79
CA LYS A 45 -34.53 -58.25 17.48
C LYS A 45 -35.49 -58.95 16.51
N GLU A 46 -35.37 -60.27 16.37
CA GLU A 46 -36.26 -61.10 15.54
C GLU A 46 -37.74 -60.95 15.96
N ALA A 47 -38.01 -60.84 17.27
CA ALA A 47 -39.36 -60.68 17.78
C ALA A 47 -39.92 -59.26 17.58
N LEU A 48 -39.10 -58.21 17.69
CA LEU A 48 -39.50 -56.83 17.45
C LEU A 48 -39.82 -56.55 15.98
N GLU A 49 -39.08 -57.17 15.05
CA GLU A 49 -39.37 -57.10 13.61
C GLU A 49 -40.77 -57.65 13.29
N LYS A 50 -41.19 -58.73 13.98
CA LYS A 50 -42.53 -59.33 13.80
C LYS A 50 -43.68 -58.44 14.25
N VAL A 51 -43.43 -57.46 15.13
CA VAL A 51 -44.41 -56.46 15.58
C VAL A 51 -44.22 -55.09 14.89
N GLY A 52 -43.56 -55.09 13.73
CA GLY A 52 -43.45 -53.90 12.87
C GLY A 52 -42.51 -52.83 13.39
N VAL A 53 -41.42 -53.21 14.08
CA VAL A 53 -40.28 -52.32 14.33
C VAL A 53 -39.24 -52.56 13.23
N GLU A 54 -39.01 -51.55 12.40
CA GLU A 54 -38.04 -51.63 11.31
C GLU A 54 -36.60 -51.78 11.82
N ASN A 55 -35.77 -52.40 11.00
CA ASN A 55 -34.36 -52.60 11.30
C ASN A 55 -33.62 -51.26 11.41
N GLY A 56 -32.90 -51.08 12.52
CA GLY A 56 -32.12 -49.86 12.79
C GLY A 56 -32.87 -48.76 13.55
N VAL A 57 -34.18 -48.89 13.77
CA VAL A 57 -34.96 -47.91 14.57
C VAL A 57 -34.48 -47.87 16.02
N ILE A 58 -34.19 -49.04 16.59
CA ILE A 58 -33.51 -49.17 17.89
C ILE A 58 -32.08 -49.60 17.60
N LYS A 59 -31.09 -48.88 18.14
CA LYS A 59 -29.68 -49.16 17.89
C LYS A 59 -29.31 -50.53 18.46
N ASP A 60 -28.47 -51.25 17.72
CA ASP A 60 -28.03 -52.60 18.06
C ASP A 60 -27.30 -52.69 19.40
N GLY A 61 -26.59 -51.62 19.80
CA GLY A 61 -25.96 -51.51 21.12
C GLY A 61 -26.98 -51.34 22.25
N ASP A 62 -27.99 -50.49 22.06
CA ASP A 62 -29.05 -50.27 23.04
C ASP A 62 -29.88 -51.56 23.24
N LEU A 63 -30.17 -52.26 22.14
CA LEU A 63 -30.78 -53.59 22.18
C LEU A 63 -29.93 -54.60 22.95
N ALA A 64 -28.60 -54.57 22.79
CA ALA A 64 -27.70 -55.46 23.52
C ALA A 64 -27.73 -55.18 25.03
N ASP A 65 -27.64 -53.90 25.42
CA ASP A 65 -27.69 -53.48 26.83
C ASP A 65 -29.01 -53.88 27.49
N MET A 66 -30.15 -53.78 26.79
CA MET A 66 -31.46 -54.22 27.30
C MET A 66 -31.59 -55.76 27.32
N ALA A 67 -31.18 -56.43 26.24
CA ALA A 67 -31.32 -57.88 26.10
C ALA A 67 -30.40 -58.67 27.03
N PHE A 68 -29.28 -58.08 27.48
CA PHE A 68 -28.36 -58.68 28.45
C PHE A 68 -29.08 -59.20 29.71
N PHE A 69 -30.14 -58.51 30.14
CA PHE A 69 -30.93 -58.89 31.31
C PHE A 69 -32.04 -59.91 31.00
N ILE A 70 -32.35 -60.15 29.72
CA ILE A 70 -33.44 -61.03 29.30
C ILE A 70 -32.93 -62.47 29.18
N GLN A 71 -33.18 -63.27 30.22
CA GLN A 71 -32.69 -64.64 30.34
C GLN A 71 -33.80 -65.71 30.23
N ASP A 72 -35.06 -65.32 30.01
CA ASP A 72 -36.19 -66.23 29.82
C ASP A 72 -37.01 -65.86 28.56
N MET A 73 -37.28 -66.84 27.69
CA MET A 73 -38.03 -66.65 26.43
C MET A 73 -39.49 -66.22 26.67
N ARG A 74 -40.09 -66.61 27.80
CA ARG A 74 -41.46 -66.21 28.18
C ARG A 74 -41.50 -64.73 28.52
N ILE A 75 -40.52 -64.26 29.28
CA ILE A 75 -40.37 -62.82 29.60
C ILE A 75 -40.14 -62.03 28.31
N LEU A 76 -39.25 -62.49 27.43
CA LEU A 76 -39.02 -61.85 26.13
C LEU A 76 -40.32 -61.71 25.32
N THR A 77 -41.09 -62.79 25.22
CA THR A 77 -42.36 -62.78 24.48
C THR A 77 -43.36 -61.82 25.11
N ASN A 78 -43.44 -61.75 26.44
CA ASN A 78 -44.31 -60.81 27.14
C ASN A 78 -43.89 -59.36 26.90
N ILE A 79 -42.59 -59.05 26.98
CA ILE A 79 -42.04 -57.73 26.70
C ILE A 79 -42.43 -57.25 25.29
N VAL A 80 -42.28 -58.10 24.28
CA VAL A 80 -42.58 -57.74 22.89
C VAL A 80 -44.09 -57.50 22.67
N ASN A 81 -44.93 -58.34 23.27
CA ASN A 81 -46.39 -58.18 23.20
C ASN A 81 -46.86 -56.89 23.88
N GLU A 82 -46.38 -56.61 25.10
CA GLU A 82 -46.72 -55.38 25.81
C GLU A 82 -46.19 -54.15 25.09
N PHE A 83 -44.97 -54.22 24.55
CA PHE A 83 -44.39 -53.15 23.74
C PHE A 83 -45.25 -52.79 22.54
N SER A 84 -45.74 -53.79 21.79
CA SER A 84 -46.64 -53.56 20.64
C SER A 84 -47.91 -52.83 21.06
N GLN A 85 -48.54 -53.25 22.16
CA GLN A 85 -49.77 -52.63 22.65
C GLN A 85 -49.56 -51.19 23.13
N TYR A 86 -48.47 -50.92 23.85
CA TYR A 86 -48.14 -49.56 24.28
C TYR A 86 -47.80 -48.66 23.10
N LYS A 87 -47.05 -49.17 22.11
CA LYS A 87 -46.71 -48.45 20.88
C LYS A 87 -47.99 -47.99 20.17
N GLU A 88 -48.95 -48.89 19.93
CA GLU A 88 -50.22 -48.54 19.27
C GLU A 88 -51.02 -47.51 20.08
N LYS A 89 -51.21 -47.74 21.38
CA LYS A 89 -52.04 -46.89 22.24
C LYS A 89 -51.47 -45.48 22.45
N LEU A 90 -50.16 -45.36 22.66
CA LEU A 90 -49.55 -44.06 22.92
C LEU A 90 -49.32 -43.25 21.64
N THR A 91 -49.33 -43.88 20.46
CA THR A 91 -49.16 -43.19 19.17
C THR A 91 -50.47 -42.91 18.43
N GLU A 92 -51.62 -43.38 18.96
CA GLU A 92 -52.95 -43.30 18.34
C GLU A 92 -53.37 -41.89 17.89
N LYS A 93 -52.97 -40.84 18.63
CA LYS A 93 -53.26 -39.43 18.30
C LYS A 93 -52.16 -38.74 17.47
N GLY A 94 -51.38 -39.51 16.71
CA GLY A 94 -50.28 -38.97 15.88
C GLY A 94 -49.01 -38.61 16.67
N GLN A 95 -48.90 -39.03 17.93
CA GLN A 95 -47.72 -38.77 18.76
C GLN A 95 -46.53 -39.63 18.31
N LYS A 96 -45.34 -39.03 18.26
CA LYS A 96 -44.10 -39.73 17.89
C LYS A 96 -43.18 -39.87 19.11
N LEU A 97 -43.24 -41.03 19.77
CA LEU A 97 -42.39 -41.37 20.92
C LEU A 97 -41.07 -42.02 20.52
N ASN A 98 -40.10 -42.03 21.44
CA ASN A 98 -38.85 -42.78 21.27
C ASN A 98 -39.08 -44.27 21.57
N LEU A 99 -39.01 -45.12 20.54
CA LEU A 99 -39.26 -46.55 20.68
C LEU A 99 -38.21 -47.28 21.52
N THR A 100 -36.97 -46.79 21.58
CA THR A 100 -35.91 -47.34 22.46
C THR A 100 -36.28 -47.16 23.92
N LYS A 101 -36.68 -45.94 24.31
CA LYS A 101 -37.13 -45.64 25.68
C LYS A 101 -38.42 -46.38 26.04
N LEU A 102 -39.34 -46.47 25.09
CA LEU A 102 -40.56 -47.25 25.28
C LEU A 102 -40.25 -48.73 25.56
N LEU A 103 -39.39 -49.35 24.74
CA LEU A 103 -38.97 -50.73 24.94
C LEU A 103 -38.32 -50.91 26.31
N ALA A 104 -37.39 -50.03 26.69
CA ALA A 104 -36.76 -50.08 28.00
C ALA A 104 -37.76 -49.97 29.15
N MET A 105 -38.76 -49.09 29.03
CA MET A 105 -39.81 -48.95 30.03
C MET A 105 -40.61 -50.26 30.19
N ILE A 106 -40.88 -50.97 29.08
CA ILE A 106 -41.57 -52.27 29.11
C ILE A 106 -40.66 -53.38 29.67
N VAL A 107 -39.37 -53.39 29.34
CA VAL A 107 -38.40 -54.32 29.95
C VAL A 107 -38.35 -54.10 31.46
N TYR A 108 -38.27 -52.85 31.91
CA TYR A 108 -38.29 -52.48 33.33
C TYR A 108 -39.60 -52.88 34.01
N LYS A 109 -40.76 -52.64 33.38
CA LYS A 109 -42.07 -53.10 33.89
C LYS A 109 -42.10 -54.60 34.14
N ASN A 110 -41.53 -55.40 33.25
CA ASN A 110 -41.56 -56.85 33.33
C ASN A 110 -40.64 -57.42 34.44
N TYR A 111 -39.48 -56.80 34.66
CA TYR A 111 -38.52 -57.24 35.71
C TYR A 111 -38.77 -56.60 37.07
N HIS A 112 -39.35 -55.41 37.11
CA HIS A 112 -39.62 -54.64 38.32
C HIS A 112 -41.07 -54.13 38.40
N PRO A 113 -42.08 -55.01 38.34
CA PRO A 113 -43.49 -54.61 38.23
C PRO A 113 -43.96 -53.77 39.43
N LYS A 114 -43.49 -54.10 40.65
CA LYS A 114 -43.81 -53.33 41.87
C LYS A 114 -43.26 -51.90 41.82
N ASP A 115 -42.01 -51.74 41.37
CA ASP A 115 -41.39 -50.41 41.28
C ASP A 115 -42.03 -49.60 40.15
N PHE A 116 -42.35 -50.24 39.02
CA PHE A 116 -43.12 -49.63 37.93
C PHE A 116 -44.52 -49.16 38.38
N ALA A 117 -45.24 -49.94 39.18
CA ALA A 117 -46.54 -49.54 39.72
C ALA A 117 -46.42 -48.34 40.67
N LEU A 118 -45.31 -48.24 41.42
CA LEU A 118 -45.01 -47.08 42.26
C LEU A 118 -44.65 -45.84 41.42
N LEU A 119 -44.05 -46.02 40.23
CA LEU A 119 -43.70 -44.93 39.32
C LEU A 119 -44.92 -44.09 38.91
N HIS A 120 -46.08 -44.73 38.66
CA HIS A 120 -47.35 -44.03 38.43
C HIS A 120 -47.83 -43.16 39.61
N LYS A 121 -47.36 -43.47 40.82
CA LYS A 121 -47.68 -42.74 42.06
C LYS A 121 -46.55 -41.82 42.51
N ARG A 122 -45.56 -41.54 41.64
CA ARG A 122 -44.40 -40.71 41.99
C ARG A 122 -43.65 -41.29 43.20
N ALA A 123 -43.42 -42.60 43.20
CA ALA A 123 -42.71 -43.34 44.22
C ALA A 123 -41.86 -44.46 43.60
N GLY A 124 -41.03 -45.13 44.40
CA GLY A 124 -40.15 -46.21 43.95
C GLY A 124 -38.69 -45.77 43.81
N LYS A 125 -37.81 -46.72 43.50
CA LYS A 125 -36.35 -46.52 43.43
C LYS A 125 -35.96 -45.65 42.24
N ILE A 126 -36.51 -45.94 41.06
CA ILE A 126 -36.28 -45.13 39.84
C ILE A 126 -36.79 -43.71 40.04
N TYR A 127 -38.01 -43.54 40.56
CA TYR A 127 -38.56 -42.21 40.83
C TYR A 127 -37.71 -41.44 41.85
N SER A 128 -37.28 -42.08 42.94
CA SER A 128 -36.40 -41.46 43.95
C SER A 128 -35.09 -40.96 43.32
N CYS A 129 -34.53 -41.71 42.36
CA CYS A 129 -33.34 -41.29 41.62
C CYS A 129 -33.60 -40.03 40.77
N ILE A 130 -34.71 -40.01 40.04
CA ILE A 130 -35.14 -38.86 39.21
C ILE A 130 -35.43 -37.64 40.10
N GLN A 131 -36.14 -37.84 41.21
CA GLN A 131 -36.46 -36.78 42.19
C GLN A 131 -35.21 -36.22 42.88
N ALA A 132 -34.14 -37.01 43.02
CA ALA A 132 -32.87 -36.55 43.58
C ALA A 132 -32.06 -35.66 42.62
N LYS A 133 -32.49 -35.45 41.37
CA LYS A 133 -31.79 -34.60 40.40
C LYS A 133 -31.44 -33.20 40.92
N PRO A 134 -32.33 -32.43 41.57
CA PRO A 134 -31.99 -31.12 42.12
C PRO A 134 -30.88 -31.19 43.18
N LEU A 135 -30.82 -32.28 43.96
CA LEU A 135 -29.76 -32.50 44.95
C LEU A 135 -28.42 -32.85 44.29
N PHE A 136 -28.44 -33.62 43.20
CA PHE A 136 -27.25 -33.86 42.39
C PHE A 136 -26.71 -32.56 41.79
N ILE A 137 -27.59 -31.69 41.30
CA ILE A 137 -27.23 -30.36 40.80
C ILE A 137 -26.61 -29.52 41.91
N GLN A 138 -27.25 -29.42 43.08
CA GLN A 138 -26.71 -28.67 44.23
C GLN A 138 -25.33 -29.19 44.64
N MET A 139 -25.14 -30.50 44.74
CA MET A 139 -23.84 -31.08 45.08
C MET A 139 -22.75 -30.70 44.05
N VAL A 140 -23.07 -30.64 42.76
CA VAL A 140 -22.14 -30.17 41.74
C VAL A 140 -21.86 -28.67 41.88
N LEU A 141 -22.88 -27.86 42.12
CA LEU A 141 -22.76 -26.40 42.27
C LEU A 141 -22.03 -25.97 43.55
N ASP A 142 -22.16 -26.74 44.63
CA ASP A 142 -21.61 -26.40 45.94
C ASP A 142 -20.21 -27.01 46.16
N GLU A 143 -19.91 -28.16 45.55
CA GLU A 143 -18.63 -28.84 45.75
C GLU A 143 -17.73 -28.78 44.52
N ARG A 144 -18.25 -29.12 43.33
CA ARG A 144 -17.42 -29.33 42.13
C ARG A 144 -17.07 -28.02 41.44
N ILE A 145 -18.05 -27.17 41.16
CA ILE A 145 -17.83 -25.87 40.51
C ILE A 145 -16.91 -24.97 41.37
N PRO A 146 -17.09 -24.86 42.70
CA PRO A 146 -16.19 -24.06 43.53
C PRO A 146 -14.78 -24.65 43.61
N ALA A 147 -14.62 -25.97 43.63
CA ALA A 147 -13.30 -26.61 43.56
C ALA A 147 -12.57 -26.28 42.25
N LEU A 148 -13.26 -26.32 41.11
CA LEU A 148 -12.70 -25.92 39.81
C LEU A 148 -12.33 -24.43 39.79
N LYS A 149 -13.19 -23.56 40.33
CA LYS A 149 -12.93 -22.13 40.45
C LYS A 149 -11.70 -21.85 41.33
N ASN A 150 -11.60 -22.50 42.49
CA ASN A 150 -10.45 -22.35 43.40
C ASN A 150 -9.15 -22.84 42.76
N ALA A 151 -9.19 -23.90 41.94
CA ALA A 151 -8.03 -24.35 41.18
C ALA A 151 -7.60 -23.29 40.15
N LEU A 152 -8.55 -22.74 39.38
CA LEU A 152 -8.29 -21.68 38.41
C LEU A 152 -7.75 -20.41 39.07
N ASP A 153 -8.30 -20.00 40.21
CA ASP A 153 -7.84 -18.82 40.97
C ASP A 153 -6.41 -19.01 41.50
N LYS A 154 -6.03 -20.24 41.90
CA LYS A 154 -4.65 -20.58 42.27
C LYS A 154 -3.71 -20.50 41.07
N ASP A 155 -4.10 -21.05 39.93
CA ASP A 155 -3.31 -20.98 38.70
C ASP A 155 -3.12 -19.53 38.23
N TYR A 156 -4.16 -18.70 38.31
CA TYR A 156 -4.09 -17.28 37.98
C TYR A 156 -3.19 -16.49 38.94
N LYS A 157 -3.26 -16.78 40.24
CA LYS A 157 -2.33 -16.17 41.20
C LYS A 157 -0.88 -16.55 40.90
N LEU A 158 -0.62 -17.81 40.56
CA LEU A 158 0.70 -18.27 40.17
C LEU A 158 1.17 -17.61 38.86
N TYR A 159 0.26 -17.36 37.91
CA TYR A 159 0.55 -16.57 36.71
C TYR A 159 0.97 -15.13 37.05
N GLU A 160 0.17 -14.42 37.85
CA GLU A 160 0.46 -13.03 38.26
C GLU A 160 1.82 -12.88 38.94
N GLU A 161 2.17 -13.83 39.81
CA GLU A 161 3.47 -13.89 40.49
C GLU A 161 4.64 -14.14 39.55
N ASN A 162 4.40 -14.62 38.31
CA ASN A 162 5.45 -15.05 37.38
C ASN A 162 5.44 -14.34 36.02
N LYS A 163 4.39 -13.61 35.65
CA LYS A 163 4.22 -13.01 34.31
C LYS A 163 5.31 -12.02 33.88
N HIS A 164 6.07 -11.52 34.85
CA HIS A 164 7.22 -10.64 34.62
C HIS A 164 8.50 -11.40 34.23
N LEU A 165 8.50 -12.73 34.35
CA LEU A 165 9.61 -13.62 34.01
C LEU A 165 9.38 -14.26 32.64
N LYS A 166 10.45 -14.42 31.86
CA LYS A 166 10.50 -15.25 30.67
C LYS A 166 10.79 -16.70 31.04
N GLU A 167 10.42 -17.64 30.18
CA GLU A 167 10.74 -19.06 30.40
C GLU A 167 12.24 -19.31 30.58
N CYS A 168 13.08 -18.63 29.79
CA CYS A 168 14.53 -18.72 29.91
C CYS A 168 15.02 -18.26 31.29
N GLU A 169 14.44 -17.19 31.84
CA GLU A 169 14.78 -16.69 33.19
C GLU A 169 14.36 -17.70 34.26
N LEU A 170 13.22 -18.37 34.08
CA LEU A 170 12.75 -19.41 34.98
C LEU A 170 13.65 -20.66 34.97
N ARG A 171 14.06 -21.10 33.79
CA ARG A 171 15.05 -22.20 33.61
C ARG A 171 16.40 -21.79 34.21
N LEU A 172 16.81 -20.54 34.06
CA LEU A 172 18.03 -20.03 34.64
C LEU A 172 18.01 -20.04 36.18
N ILE A 173 16.89 -19.63 36.80
CA ILE A 173 16.69 -19.74 38.26
C ILE A 173 16.79 -21.20 38.72
N TYR A 174 16.26 -22.15 37.93
CA TYR A 174 16.40 -23.58 38.23
C TYR A 174 17.87 -24.03 38.20
N LEU A 175 18.62 -23.65 37.17
CA LEU A 175 20.04 -23.98 37.05
C LEU A 175 20.88 -23.37 38.19
N PHE A 176 20.57 -22.15 38.63
CA PHE A 176 21.20 -21.58 39.83
C PHE A 176 20.86 -22.37 41.10
N LYS A 177 19.61 -22.82 41.25
CA LYS A 177 19.24 -23.67 42.39
C LYS A 177 20.00 -24.99 42.40
N VAL A 178 20.23 -25.56 41.22
CA VAL A 178 21.05 -26.77 41.06
C VAL A 178 22.50 -26.48 41.44
N ARG A 179 23.09 -25.34 41.01
CA ARG A 179 24.44 -24.90 41.42
C ARG A 179 24.56 -24.79 42.94
N ASP A 180 23.63 -24.11 43.62
CA ASP A 180 23.66 -23.93 45.08
C ASP A 180 23.65 -25.28 45.84
N LEU A 181 23.01 -26.31 45.27
CA LEU A 181 22.97 -27.65 45.86
C LEU A 181 24.26 -28.44 45.64
N ILE A 182 24.98 -28.14 44.55
CA ILE A 182 26.21 -28.82 44.18
C ILE A 182 27.43 -28.13 44.79
N ASN A 183 27.72 -26.91 44.31
CA ASN A 183 28.91 -26.13 44.63
C ASN A 183 28.74 -24.71 44.06
N ASP A 184 28.90 -23.70 44.91
CA ASP A 184 28.79 -22.29 44.51
C ASP A 184 29.83 -21.89 43.44
N ASN A 185 30.88 -22.66 43.20
CA ASN A 185 31.91 -22.38 42.19
C ASN A 185 31.68 -23.05 40.83
N VAL A 186 30.49 -23.61 40.55
CA VAL A 186 30.18 -24.17 39.23
C VAL A 186 30.24 -23.07 38.15
N ILE A 187 30.95 -23.36 37.06
CA ILE A 187 31.14 -22.48 35.90
C ILE A 187 30.21 -22.89 34.76
N ASN A 188 30.19 -24.18 34.41
CA ASN A 188 29.43 -24.74 33.28
C ASN A 188 28.94 -26.16 33.63
N PHE A 189 27.88 -26.61 32.97
CA PHE A 189 27.40 -27.99 33.00
C PHE A 189 27.82 -28.74 31.74
N ARG A 190 28.04 -30.05 31.85
CA ARG A 190 28.35 -30.93 30.72
C ARG A 190 27.13 -31.77 30.36
N ILE A 191 26.72 -31.68 29.09
CA ILE A 191 25.61 -32.44 28.51
C ILE A 191 26.14 -33.04 27.19
N ASN A 192 26.00 -34.36 26.99
CA ASN A 192 26.43 -35.04 25.76
C ASN A 192 27.85 -34.68 25.29
N ASP A 193 28.83 -34.78 26.21
CA ASP A 193 30.25 -34.48 26.00
C ASP A 193 30.60 -33.03 25.62
N LYS A 194 29.64 -32.11 25.72
CA LYS A 194 29.86 -30.69 25.48
C LYS A 194 29.58 -29.88 26.74
N SER A 195 30.36 -28.82 26.92
CA SER A 195 30.18 -27.85 28.00
C SER A 195 29.24 -26.75 27.55
N TYR A 196 28.25 -26.45 28.39
CA TYR A 196 27.31 -25.35 28.19
C TYR A 196 27.29 -24.43 29.41
N SER A 197 27.18 -23.13 29.16
CA SER A 197 26.90 -22.15 30.21
C SER A 197 25.45 -22.26 30.69
N PHE A 198 25.16 -21.63 31.82
CA PHE A 198 23.82 -21.57 32.39
C PHE A 198 22.83 -20.89 31.42
N GLU A 199 23.27 -19.82 30.76
CA GLU A 199 22.47 -19.07 29.79
C GLU A 199 22.20 -19.88 28.53
N GLN A 200 23.17 -20.67 28.06
CA GLN A 200 23.00 -21.53 26.89
C GLN A 200 21.93 -22.60 27.13
N ILE A 201 21.95 -23.25 28.29
CA ILE A 201 20.95 -24.26 28.68
C ILE A 201 19.59 -23.59 28.93
N ALA A 202 19.56 -22.41 29.56
CA ALA A 202 18.31 -21.71 29.84
C ALA A 202 17.57 -21.25 28.57
N ASN A 203 18.30 -20.83 27.54
CA ASN A 203 17.71 -20.32 26.29
C ASN A 203 17.20 -21.44 25.35
N ASP A 204 17.63 -22.69 25.52
CA ASP A 204 17.26 -23.82 24.66
C ASP A 204 16.45 -24.85 25.45
N GLU A 205 15.19 -25.06 25.06
CA GLU A 205 14.28 -26.00 25.74
C GLU A 205 14.74 -27.45 25.61
N GLY A 206 15.31 -27.82 24.46
CA GLY A 206 15.84 -29.17 24.22
C GLY A 206 17.01 -29.47 25.15
N LEU A 207 17.97 -28.55 25.23
CA LEU A 207 19.13 -28.69 26.12
C LEU A 207 18.73 -28.72 27.60
N PHE A 208 17.74 -27.92 28.01
CA PHE A 208 17.22 -27.95 29.37
C PHE A 208 16.54 -29.29 29.70
N ASN A 209 15.74 -29.83 28.79
CA ASN A 209 15.09 -31.12 28.98
C ASN A 209 16.11 -32.27 29.04
N GLU A 210 17.16 -32.23 28.22
CA GLU A 210 18.29 -33.18 28.29
C GLU A 210 19.02 -33.09 29.64
N PHE A 211 19.23 -31.88 30.15
CA PHE A 211 19.87 -31.67 31.46
C PHE A 211 19.06 -32.30 32.61
N VAL A 212 17.73 -32.14 32.59
CA VAL A 212 16.84 -32.62 33.67
C VAL A 212 16.53 -34.13 33.54
N ALA A 213 16.85 -34.76 32.41
CA ALA A 213 16.56 -36.17 32.15
C ALA A 213 17.42 -37.15 32.98
N TYR A 214 18.56 -36.69 33.52
CA TYR A 214 19.51 -37.53 34.24
C TYR A 214 19.83 -36.94 35.62
N ASP A 215 19.76 -37.77 36.67
CA ASP A 215 20.04 -37.35 38.05
C ASP A 215 21.53 -37.05 38.30
N THR A 216 22.44 -37.68 37.55
CA THR A 216 23.88 -37.42 37.67
C THR A 216 24.27 -36.21 36.82
N VAL A 217 24.55 -35.09 37.48
CA VAL A 217 24.95 -33.84 36.83
C VAL A 217 26.47 -33.73 36.79
N HIS A 218 27.02 -33.66 35.56
CA HIS A 218 28.44 -33.39 35.32
C HIS A 218 28.68 -31.87 35.20
N TYR A 219 29.68 -31.36 35.90
CA TYR A 219 29.94 -29.91 35.95
C TYR A 219 31.42 -29.57 36.08
N MET A 220 31.77 -28.39 35.57
CA MET A 220 33.08 -27.78 35.77
C MET A 220 32.99 -26.72 36.86
N HIS A 221 33.97 -26.71 37.77
CA HIS A 221 34.04 -25.73 38.85
C HIS A 221 35.45 -25.18 39.03
N LEU A 222 35.56 -24.02 39.67
CA LEU A 222 36.85 -23.45 40.03
C LEU A 222 37.39 -24.15 41.30
N ALA A 223 38.53 -24.82 41.17
CA ALA A 223 39.20 -25.52 42.25
C ALA A 223 40.36 -24.67 42.84
N TYR A 224 40.98 -25.18 43.92
CA TYR A 224 42.06 -24.48 44.64
C TYR A 224 43.23 -24.15 43.70
N TYR A 225 43.83 -22.95 43.76
CA TYR A 225 44.81 -22.43 42.78
C TYR A 225 44.24 -22.08 41.38
N SER A 226 42.94 -21.81 41.27
CA SER A 226 42.31 -21.24 40.07
C SER A 226 42.34 -22.16 38.83
N HIS A 227 42.50 -23.47 39.01
CA HIS A 227 42.34 -24.44 37.92
C HIS A 227 40.88 -24.87 37.79
N ILE A 228 40.45 -25.19 36.57
CA ILE A 228 39.11 -25.71 36.28
C ILE A 228 39.16 -27.24 36.44
N ALA A 229 38.31 -27.78 37.30
CA ALA A 229 38.18 -29.21 37.51
C ALA A 229 36.78 -29.69 37.12
N GLU A 230 36.71 -30.87 36.51
CA GLU A 230 35.46 -31.55 36.16
C GLU A 230 35.14 -32.61 37.20
N THR A 231 33.88 -32.68 37.61
CA THR A 231 33.37 -33.69 38.53
C THR A 231 31.87 -33.91 38.27
N SER A 232 31.25 -34.82 39.03
CA SER A 232 29.83 -35.11 38.93
C SER A 232 29.19 -35.19 40.31
N ARG A 233 27.89 -34.92 40.38
CA ARG A 233 27.10 -35.08 41.60
C ARG A 233 25.69 -35.54 41.26
N ASP A 234 25.16 -36.45 42.06
CA ASP A 234 23.79 -36.89 41.94
C ASP A 234 22.82 -35.88 42.57
N ILE A 235 21.75 -35.59 41.84
CA ILE A 235 20.75 -34.58 42.15
C ILE A 235 19.38 -35.17 41.89
N ASN A 236 18.46 -34.95 42.81
CA ASN A 236 17.07 -35.34 42.62
C ASN A 236 16.31 -34.19 41.94
N HIS A 237 16.28 -34.20 40.60
CA HIS A 237 15.60 -33.17 39.81
C HIS A 237 14.11 -33.07 40.12
N GLN A 238 13.45 -34.19 40.45
CA GLN A 238 12.04 -34.24 40.83
C GLN A 238 11.75 -33.42 42.09
N ARG A 239 12.60 -33.53 43.12
CA ARG A 239 12.47 -32.79 44.38
C ARG A 239 12.70 -31.30 44.18
N ILE A 240 13.67 -30.92 43.36
CA ILE A 240 13.93 -29.50 43.03
C ILE A 240 12.73 -28.92 42.29
N ASN A 241 12.25 -29.62 41.27
CA ASN A 241 11.07 -29.22 40.50
C ASN A 241 9.84 -29.03 41.39
N GLN A 242 9.56 -29.97 42.30
CA GLN A 242 8.48 -29.85 43.30
C GLN A 242 8.68 -28.65 44.23
N SER A 243 9.89 -28.39 44.69
CA SER A 243 10.16 -27.24 45.58
C SER A 243 9.98 -25.89 44.90
N MET A 244 10.16 -25.84 43.58
CA MET A 244 10.06 -24.63 42.77
C MET A 244 8.73 -24.48 42.02
N ASN A 245 7.89 -25.52 42.03
CA ASN A 245 6.73 -25.68 41.15
C ASN A 245 7.06 -25.39 39.67
N LEU A 246 8.25 -25.80 39.21
CA LEU A 246 8.79 -25.35 37.92
C LEU A 246 7.87 -25.76 36.76
N ASN A 247 7.46 -27.03 36.68
CA ASN A 247 6.59 -27.50 35.58
C ASN A 247 5.26 -26.73 35.51
N GLN A 248 4.65 -26.45 36.67
CA GLN A 248 3.40 -25.69 36.72
C GLN A 248 3.61 -24.24 36.29
N ARG A 249 4.69 -23.60 36.74
CA ARG A 249 5.03 -22.22 36.36
C ARG A 249 5.31 -22.10 34.86
N LEU A 250 6.07 -23.03 34.26
CA LEU A 250 6.30 -23.09 32.81
C LEU A 250 5.00 -23.31 32.03
N ALA A 251 4.15 -24.25 32.46
CA ALA A 251 2.87 -24.50 31.81
C ALA A 251 1.92 -23.29 31.88
N ILE A 252 1.97 -22.53 32.97
CA ILE A 252 1.12 -21.35 33.19
C ILE A 252 1.59 -20.14 32.38
N LEU A 253 2.91 -19.90 32.26
CA LEU A 253 3.47 -18.81 31.46
C LEU A 253 3.10 -18.89 29.97
N ASN A 254 2.83 -20.11 29.47
CA ASN A 254 2.35 -20.34 28.11
C ASN A 254 0.87 -19.97 27.90
N ASN A 255 0.10 -19.69 28.96
CA ASN A 255 -1.28 -19.24 28.82
C ASN A 255 -1.32 -17.70 28.78
N PRO A 256 -1.77 -17.07 27.69
CA PRO A 256 -2.02 -15.62 27.71
C PRO A 256 -3.13 -15.27 28.71
N ASP A 257 -3.11 -14.04 29.24
CA ASP A 257 -4.09 -13.52 30.20
C ASP A 257 -5.55 -13.75 29.76
N GLU A 258 -5.82 -13.61 28.46
CA GLU A 258 -7.13 -13.88 27.87
C GLU A 258 -7.61 -15.32 28.09
N THR A 259 -6.71 -16.29 28.16
CA THR A 259 -7.06 -17.71 28.43
C THR A 259 -7.72 -17.87 29.81
N PHE A 260 -7.25 -17.13 30.82
CA PHE A 260 -7.83 -17.19 32.15
C PHE A 260 -9.22 -16.54 32.19
N LYS A 261 -9.41 -15.43 31.46
CA LYS A 261 -10.72 -14.81 31.28
C LYS A 261 -11.69 -15.79 30.60
N CYS A 262 -11.27 -16.42 29.50
CA CYS A 262 -12.05 -17.44 28.78
C CYS A 262 -12.41 -18.63 29.68
N ARG A 263 -11.46 -19.18 30.45
CA ARG A 263 -11.73 -20.29 31.38
C ARG A 263 -12.70 -19.88 32.50
N LYS A 264 -12.61 -18.66 33.00
CA LYS A 264 -13.54 -18.12 34.01
C LYS A 264 -14.96 -17.96 33.45
N LEU A 265 -15.09 -17.46 32.22
CA LEU A 265 -16.36 -17.40 31.49
C LEU A 265 -16.92 -18.81 31.26
N GLN A 266 -16.10 -19.76 30.81
CA GLN A 266 -16.50 -21.16 30.63
C GLN A 266 -17.03 -21.77 31.93
N LEU A 267 -16.40 -21.50 33.08
CA LEU A 267 -16.91 -21.96 34.38
C LEU A 267 -18.26 -21.30 34.76
N GLN A 268 -18.46 -20.03 34.44
CA GLN A 268 -19.76 -19.38 34.62
C GLN A 268 -20.84 -19.99 33.73
N ARG A 269 -20.51 -20.26 32.45
CA ARG A 269 -21.40 -20.99 31.53
C ARG A 269 -21.73 -22.39 32.04
N GLU A 270 -20.71 -23.14 32.48
CA GLU A 270 -20.88 -24.47 33.06
C GLU A 270 -21.78 -24.45 34.30
N ARG A 271 -21.68 -23.42 35.15
CA ARG A 271 -22.57 -23.26 36.31
C ARG A 271 -24.05 -23.23 35.91
N ILE A 272 -24.39 -22.55 34.82
CA ILE A 272 -25.76 -22.50 34.29
C ILE A 272 -26.11 -23.82 33.58
N LYS A 273 -25.18 -24.35 32.77
CA LYS A 273 -25.36 -25.64 32.07
C LYS A 273 -25.54 -26.83 33.00
N VAL A 274 -25.00 -26.81 34.22
CA VAL A 274 -25.23 -27.91 35.19
C VAL A 274 -26.72 -28.10 35.46
N GLN A 275 -27.49 -27.01 35.49
CA GLN A 275 -28.95 -27.10 35.64
C GLN A 275 -29.58 -27.82 34.44
N SER A 276 -29.02 -27.61 33.25
CA SER A 276 -29.42 -28.23 31.99
C SER A 276 -29.15 -29.73 31.92
N TYR A 277 -28.12 -30.28 32.54
CA TYR A 277 -27.77 -31.67 32.26
C TYR A 277 -28.88 -32.68 32.61
N THR A 278 -29.06 -33.67 31.72
CA THR A 278 -29.89 -34.85 32.02
C THR A 278 -29.26 -35.63 33.18
N LEU A 279 -30.07 -36.44 33.86
CA LEU A 279 -29.60 -37.30 34.94
C LEU A 279 -28.43 -38.19 34.49
N ARG A 280 -28.52 -38.74 33.28
CA ARG A 280 -27.44 -39.47 32.61
C ARG A 280 -26.15 -38.64 32.55
N THR A 281 -26.23 -37.42 32.04
CA THR A 281 -25.06 -36.54 31.87
C THR A 281 -24.49 -36.11 33.22
N LEU A 282 -25.33 -35.77 34.20
CA LEU A 282 -24.89 -35.43 35.56
C LEU A 282 -24.11 -36.58 36.19
N ILE A 283 -24.68 -37.80 36.16
CA ILE A 283 -24.07 -38.99 36.76
C ILE A 283 -22.75 -39.33 36.06
N GLY A 284 -22.72 -39.27 34.73
CA GLY A 284 -21.53 -39.56 33.93
C GLY A 284 -20.42 -38.51 34.08
N LYS A 285 -20.71 -37.25 33.74
CA LYS A 285 -19.73 -36.14 33.67
C LYS A 285 -19.08 -35.87 35.02
N TYR A 286 -19.87 -35.84 36.10
CA TYR A 286 -19.35 -35.56 37.46
C TYR A 286 -19.08 -36.82 38.28
N LYS A 287 -19.18 -38.01 37.67
CA LYS A 287 -18.96 -39.31 38.31
C LYS A 287 -19.83 -39.50 39.57
N LEU A 288 -21.07 -39.02 39.57
CA LEU A 288 -21.95 -39.03 40.74
C LEU A 288 -22.41 -40.43 41.13
N GLY A 289 -22.22 -41.43 40.27
CA GLY A 289 -22.51 -42.82 40.59
C GLY A 289 -21.71 -43.37 41.78
N GLY A 290 -20.61 -42.72 42.15
CA GLY A 290 -19.83 -43.03 43.36
C GLY A 290 -20.30 -42.29 44.62
N SER A 291 -21.20 -41.31 44.50
CA SER A 291 -21.63 -40.45 45.61
C SER A 291 -22.48 -41.21 46.64
N PRO A 292 -22.44 -40.82 47.92
CA PRO A 292 -23.33 -41.38 48.94
C PRO A 292 -24.80 -41.25 48.56
N LEU A 293 -25.20 -40.11 47.99
CA LEU A 293 -26.56 -39.85 47.55
C LEU A 293 -27.06 -40.87 46.51
N TYR A 294 -26.22 -41.23 45.53
CA TYR A 294 -26.57 -42.21 44.51
C TYR A 294 -26.55 -43.65 45.06
N LYS A 295 -25.53 -44.00 45.85
CA LYS A 295 -25.39 -45.36 46.40
C LYS A 295 -26.53 -45.72 47.37
N ASN A 296 -27.04 -44.76 48.13
CA ASN A 296 -28.12 -44.96 49.08
C ASN A 296 -29.49 -45.25 48.42
N LEU A 297 -29.62 -45.07 47.10
CA LEU A 297 -30.85 -45.41 46.35
C LEU A 297 -31.05 -46.91 46.16
N ASP A 298 -29.99 -47.71 46.34
CA ASP A 298 -30.03 -49.18 46.24
C ASP A 298 -30.64 -49.68 44.90
N LEU A 299 -30.23 -49.06 43.78
CA LEU A 299 -30.71 -49.44 42.45
C LEU A 299 -30.23 -50.86 42.09
N SER A 300 -31.10 -51.67 41.45
CA SER A 300 -30.67 -52.94 40.86
C SER A 300 -29.69 -52.70 39.69
N GLU A 301 -28.94 -53.73 39.28
CA GLU A 301 -28.02 -53.62 38.14
C GLU A 301 -28.73 -53.12 36.86
N MET A 302 -29.95 -53.62 36.58
CA MET A 302 -30.76 -53.15 35.46
C MET A 302 -31.14 -51.67 35.60
N MET A 303 -31.66 -51.28 36.78
CA MET A 303 -32.05 -49.88 37.05
C MET A 303 -30.86 -48.93 36.88
N ASP A 304 -29.69 -49.28 37.41
CA ASP A 304 -28.47 -48.48 37.30
C ASP A 304 -28.02 -48.31 35.85
N VAL A 305 -28.00 -49.41 35.07
CA VAL A 305 -27.66 -49.36 33.64
C VAL A 305 -28.68 -48.51 32.88
N PHE A 306 -29.98 -48.67 33.12
CA PHE A 306 -31.02 -47.95 32.38
C PHE A 306 -30.97 -46.44 32.64
N ILE A 307 -30.67 -46.03 33.88
CA ILE A 307 -30.45 -44.61 34.22
C ILE A 307 -29.16 -44.08 33.59
N ARG A 308 -28.03 -44.79 33.72
CA ARG A 308 -26.73 -44.36 33.16
C ARG A 308 -26.70 -44.33 31.62
N ARG A 309 -27.47 -45.21 30.97
CA ARG A 309 -27.65 -45.22 29.52
C ARG A 309 -28.73 -44.25 29.06
N GLY A 310 -29.55 -43.71 29.97
CA GLY A 310 -30.65 -42.79 29.65
C GLY A 310 -31.81 -43.47 28.93
N PHE A 311 -32.00 -44.77 29.17
CA PHE A 311 -33.15 -45.52 28.68
C PHE A 311 -34.41 -45.19 29.48
N ILE A 312 -34.24 -44.93 30.77
CA ILE A 312 -35.24 -44.33 31.64
C ILE A 312 -34.65 -43.04 32.19
N ASP A 313 -35.40 -41.96 32.11
CA ASP A 313 -34.94 -40.63 32.52
C ASP A 313 -36.13 -39.76 32.97
N GLU A 314 -35.91 -38.45 33.04
CA GLU A 314 -36.89 -37.48 33.54
C GLU A 314 -38.20 -37.47 32.74
N GLU A 315 -38.19 -38.01 31.52
CA GLU A 315 -39.35 -38.09 30.61
C GLU A 315 -40.22 -39.33 30.83
N TYR A 316 -39.99 -40.12 31.88
CA TYR A 316 -40.67 -41.40 32.09
C TYR A 316 -42.21 -41.31 31.99
N TYR A 317 -42.79 -40.16 32.36
CA TYR A 317 -44.24 -39.93 32.36
C TYR A 317 -44.86 -40.05 30.95
N ASP A 318 -44.12 -39.67 29.90
CA ASP A 318 -44.57 -39.76 28.51
C ASP A 318 -44.72 -41.23 28.03
N TYR A 319 -44.15 -42.19 28.76
CA TYR A 319 -44.17 -43.62 28.42
C TYR A 319 -45.13 -44.44 29.27
N ILE A 320 -45.77 -43.82 30.28
CA ILE A 320 -46.67 -44.50 31.22
C ILE A 320 -48.06 -43.86 31.32
N SER A 321 -48.33 -42.76 30.61
CA SER A 321 -49.60 -42.02 30.70
C SER A 321 -50.08 -41.46 29.35
N TYR A 322 -51.38 -41.18 29.25
CA TYR A 322 -51.98 -40.53 28.09
C TYR A 322 -51.90 -39.00 28.21
N PHE A 323 -51.70 -38.34 27.07
CA PHE A 323 -51.86 -36.89 26.98
C PHE A 323 -53.33 -36.48 26.81
N TYR A 324 -53.75 -35.51 27.61
CA TYR A 324 -55.03 -34.82 27.47
C TYR A 324 -54.79 -33.35 27.12
N GLU A 325 -55.47 -32.87 26.08
CA GLU A 325 -55.39 -31.50 25.61
C GLU A 325 -56.05 -30.57 26.64
N GLY A 326 -55.35 -29.50 27.05
CA GLY A 326 -55.75 -28.69 28.21
C GLY A 326 -54.86 -27.47 28.39
N MET A 327 -53.72 -27.61 29.09
CA MET A 327 -52.78 -26.51 29.34
C MET A 327 -51.88 -26.19 28.12
N MET A 328 -51.73 -27.12 27.19
CA MET A 328 -50.87 -27.05 26.00
C MET A 328 -51.64 -27.52 24.77
N SER A 329 -51.45 -26.87 23.61
CA SER A 329 -52.06 -27.31 22.34
C SER A 329 -51.36 -28.57 21.80
N LEU A 330 -52.02 -29.28 20.86
CA LEU A 330 -51.36 -30.40 20.17
C LEU A 330 -50.12 -29.96 19.38
N ALA A 331 -50.13 -28.75 18.80
CA ALA A 331 -49.01 -28.19 18.06
C ALA A 331 -47.82 -27.87 18.98
N ASP A 332 -48.07 -27.23 20.12
CA ASP A 332 -47.07 -26.95 21.15
C ASP A 332 -46.47 -28.26 21.69
N ARG A 333 -47.30 -29.28 21.92
CA ARG A 333 -46.83 -30.60 22.37
C ARG A 333 -45.96 -31.29 21.33
N ASP A 334 -46.30 -31.22 20.04
CA ASP A 334 -45.46 -31.81 18.99
C ASP A 334 -44.09 -31.13 18.92
N LEU A 335 -44.04 -29.80 19.07
CA LEU A 335 -42.78 -29.07 19.17
C LEU A 335 -41.98 -29.50 20.41
N LEU A 336 -42.61 -29.54 21.58
CA LEU A 336 -41.96 -29.96 22.83
C LEU A 336 -41.40 -31.39 22.73
N LEU A 337 -42.17 -32.32 22.16
CA LEU A 337 -41.72 -33.70 21.92
C LEU A 337 -40.58 -33.76 20.89
N SER A 338 -40.60 -32.88 19.88
CA SER A 338 -39.53 -32.78 18.88
C SER A 338 -38.23 -32.30 19.54
N ILE A 339 -38.31 -31.28 20.40
CA ILE A 339 -37.18 -30.78 21.20
C ILE A 339 -36.62 -31.89 22.09
N LYS A 340 -37.46 -32.60 22.84
CA LYS A 340 -37.07 -33.77 23.67
C LYS A 340 -36.31 -34.84 22.88
N ARG A 341 -36.68 -35.03 21.61
CA ARG A 341 -36.08 -36.01 20.70
C ARG A 341 -34.89 -35.48 19.91
N ASN A 342 -34.48 -34.23 20.15
CA ASN A 342 -33.45 -33.53 19.38
C ASN A 342 -33.77 -33.48 17.88
N ILE A 343 -35.04 -33.31 17.54
CA ILE A 343 -35.51 -33.13 16.17
C ILE A 343 -35.84 -31.65 15.98
N SER A 344 -35.02 -30.98 15.17
CA SER A 344 -35.22 -29.58 14.83
C SER A 344 -36.47 -29.40 13.97
N LYS A 345 -37.27 -28.39 14.31
CA LYS A 345 -38.40 -27.92 13.51
C LYS A 345 -38.00 -26.61 12.82
N GLU A 346 -38.86 -26.12 11.94
CA GLU A 346 -38.70 -24.78 11.36
C GLU A 346 -38.63 -23.73 12.47
N TYR A 347 -37.71 -22.78 12.35
CA TYR A 347 -37.49 -21.76 13.38
C TYR A 347 -38.70 -20.81 13.56
N THR A 348 -39.58 -20.76 12.56
CA THR A 348 -40.85 -20.01 12.54
C THR A 348 -42.05 -20.82 13.05
N TYR A 349 -41.85 -22.02 13.58
CA TYR A 349 -42.95 -22.81 14.14
C TYR A 349 -43.62 -22.03 15.28
N HIS A 350 -44.90 -21.69 15.11
CA HIS A 350 -45.63 -20.85 16.07
C HIS A 350 -45.90 -21.61 17.38
N ILE A 351 -45.78 -20.91 18.50
CA ILE A 351 -46.12 -21.43 19.84
C ILE A 351 -47.39 -20.72 20.32
N ASP A 352 -48.50 -21.47 20.43
CA ASP A 352 -49.82 -20.91 20.73
C ASP A 352 -49.88 -20.34 22.15
N ARG A 353 -49.26 -21.04 23.12
CA ARG A 353 -49.28 -20.69 24.55
C ARG A 353 -47.89 -20.62 25.13
N ILE A 354 -47.12 -19.61 24.71
CA ILE A 354 -45.70 -19.46 25.04
C ILE A 354 -45.42 -19.47 26.54
N GLU A 355 -46.26 -18.84 27.37
CA GLU A 355 -46.05 -18.82 28.82
C GLU A 355 -46.11 -20.23 29.43
N ASN A 356 -47.09 -21.04 29.01
CA ASN A 356 -47.21 -22.41 29.49
C ASN A 356 -46.12 -23.31 28.90
N PHE A 357 -45.74 -23.06 27.64
CA PHE A 357 -44.69 -23.81 26.97
C PHE A 357 -43.34 -23.66 27.68
N VAL A 358 -42.96 -22.42 28.04
CA VAL A 358 -41.70 -22.13 28.74
C VAL A 358 -41.63 -22.79 30.12
N GLU A 359 -42.75 -22.87 30.85
CA GLU A 359 -42.81 -23.54 32.15
C GLU A 359 -42.65 -25.07 32.05
N GLU A 360 -42.92 -25.65 30.87
CA GLU A 360 -42.72 -27.08 30.58
C GLU A 360 -41.33 -27.38 29.99
N LEU A 361 -40.55 -26.34 29.65
CA LEU A 361 -39.19 -26.50 29.18
C LEU A 361 -38.29 -26.94 30.33
N LEU A 362 -37.76 -28.15 30.19
CA LEU A 362 -36.78 -28.67 31.13
C LEU A 362 -35.40 -28.20 30.72
N PRO A 363 -34.51 -27.92 31.68
CA PRO A 363 -33.19 -27.37 31.38
C PRO A 363 -32.39 -28.16 30.32
N TYR A 364 -32.50 -29.49 30.23
CA TYR A 364 -31.75 -30.30 29.23
C TYR A 364 -32.17 -30.08 27.79
N MET A 365 -33.36 -29.53 27.57
CA MET A 365 -33.88 -29.25 26.25
C MET A 365 -33.05 -28.19 25.52
N PHE A 366 -32.30 -27.37 26.27
CA PHE A 366 -31.43 -26.33 25.72
C PHE A 366 -30.09 -26.85 25.20
N GLU A 367 -29.76 -28.14 25.41
CA GLU A 367 -28.48 -28.74 24.97
C GLU A 367 -28.46 -29.05 23.46
N SER A 368 -29.56 -28.84 22.74
CA SER A 368 -29.74 -29.20 21.33
C SER A 368 -30.23 -28.01 20.51
N ASN A 369 -29.85 -27.96 19.22
CA ASN A 369 -30.34 -26.92 18.30
C ASN A 369 -31.85 -27.02 18.02
N ALA A 370 -32.52 -28.09 18.45
CA ALA A 370 -33.97 -28.20 18.36
C ALA A 370 -34.72 -27.14 19.18
N ILE A 371 -34.09 -26.54 20.20
CA ILE A 371 -34.67 -25.47 21.02
C ILE A 371 -34.77 -24.13 20.26
N LEU A 372 -34.04 -23.97 19.15
CA LEU A 372 -33.96 -22.70 18.43
C LEU A 372 -35.28 -22.41 17.73
N ASN A 373 -35.95 -21.35 18.18
CA ASN A 373 -37.24 -20.90 17.68
C ASN A 373 -37.38 -19.39 17.92
N ASN A 374 -37.96 -18.68 16.95
CA ASN A 374 -38.05 -17.22 16.99
C ASN A 374 -38.98 -16.74 18.11
N ASP A 375 -40.19 -17.31 18.23
CA ASP A 375 -41.16 -16.94 19.26
C ASP A 375 -40.61 -17.21 20.68
N LEU A 376 -39.89 -18.33 20.85
CA LEU A 376 -39.25 -18.68 22.11
C LEU A 376 -38.13 -17.71 22.48
N LEU A 377 -37.19 -17.42 21.56
CA LEU A 377 -36.07 -16.53 21.84
C LEU A 377 -36.56 -15.08 22.09
N ASP A 378 -37.54 -14.60 21.34
CA ASP A 378 -38.17 -13.29 21.56
C ASP A 378 -38.78 -13.21 22.97
N PHE A 379 -39.53 -14.22 23.39
CA PHE A 379 -40.17 -14.25 24.71
C PHE A 379 -39.13 -14.25 25.83
N LEU A 380 -38.09 -15.09 25.73
CA LEU A 380 -37.02 -15.19 26.72
C LEU A 380 -36.20 -13.90 26.80
N ALA A 381 -35.86 -13.29 25.66
CA ALA A 381 -35.14 -12.02 25.60
C ALA A 381 -35.96 -10.86 26.18
N LYS A 382 -37.28 -10.84 25.94
CA LYS A 382 -38.19 -9.81 26.46
C LYS A 382 -38.36 -9.91 27.97
N HIS A 383 -38.42 -11.13 28.51
CA HIS A 383 -38.64 -11.41 29.93
C HIS A 383 -37.37 -11.89 30.65
N SER A 384 -36.20 -11.36 30.25
CA SER A 384 -34.90 -11.80 30.75
C SER A 384 -34.76 -11.72 32.26
N SER A 385 -35.45 -10.80 32.95
CA SER A 385 -35.40 -10.72 34.42
C SER A 385 -35.96 -11.95 35.14
N ARG A 386 -36.90 -12.67 34.51
CA ARG A 386 -37.47 -13.92 35.05
C ARG A 386 -36.79 -15.16 34.47
N TYR A 387 -36.38 -15.10 33.21
CA TYR A 387 -35.89 -16.25 32.45
C TYR A 387 -34.43 -16.07 31.98
N GLU A 388 -33.60 -15.40 32.78
CA GLU A 388 -32.21 -15.06 32.43
C GLU A 388 -31.38 -16.31 32.09
N ASP A 389 -31.47 -17.34 32.94
CA ASP A 389 -30.76 -18.60 32.75
C ASP A 389 -31.18 -19.28 31.44
N ASN A 390 -32.48 -19.31 31.13
CA ASN A 390 -33.01 -19.91 29.90
C ASN A 390 -32.54 -19.13 28.65
N PHE A 391 -32.56 -17.79 28.72
CA PHE A 391 -32.04 -16.94 27.65
C PHE A 391 -30.55 -17.21 27.42
N ASN A 392 -29.75 -17.22 28.48
CA ASN A 392 -28.31 -17.50 28.42
C ASN A 392 -28.02 -18.90 27.85
N LEU A 393 -28.82 -19.91 28.20
CA LEU A 393 -28.68 -21.25 27.64
C LEU A 393 -28.88 -21.29 26.12
N ILE A 394 -29.84 -20.52 25.57
CA ILE A 394 -29.97 -20.36 24.12
C ILE A 394 -28.76 -19.62 23.56
N MET A 395 -28.35 -18.51 24.17
CA MET A 395 -27.19 -17.74 23.71
C MET A 395 -25.91 -18.59 23.65
N TYR A 396 -25.69 -19.48 24.62
CA TYR A 396 -24.55 -20.40 24.61
C TYR A 396 -24.58 -21.44 23.48
N ARG A 397 -25.73 -21.66 22.82
CA ARG A 397 -25.81 -22.44 21.58
C ARG A 397 -25.36 -21.63 20.37
N LEU A 398 -25.62 -20.34 20.40
CA LEU A 398 -25.21 -19.40 19.36
C LEU A 398 -23.72 -19.06 19.50
N GLU A 399 -23.20 -19.00 20.72
CA GLU A 399 -21.84 -18.57 21.07
C GLU A 399 -20.82 -19.72 21.09
N THR A 400 -20.68 -20.36 19.94
CA THR A 400 -19.74 -21.46 19.73
C THR A 400 -19.08 -21.37 18.35
N GLU A 401 -17.98 -22.09 18.15
CA GLU A 401 -17.29 -22.17 16.83
C GLU A 401 -18.21 -22.72 15.73
N ASN A 402 -19.17 -23.59 16.08
CA ASN A 402 -20.14 -24.18 15.17
C ASN A 402 -21.54 -23.59 15.38
N ALA A 403 -21.62 -22.26 15.47
CA ALA A 403 -22.86 -21.53 15.63
C ALA A 403 -23.85 -21.85 14.48
N PRO A 404 -25.15 -22.02 14.77
CA PRO A 404 -26.19 -22.11 13.75
C PRO A 404 -26.46 -20.71 13.16
N LEU A 405 -25.63 -20.32 12.20
CA LEU A 405 -25.66 -19.00 11.57
C LEU A 405 -26.91 -18.77 10.71
N ASP A 406 -27.48 -19.84 10.16
CA ASP A 406 -28.77 -19.86 9.48
C ASP A 406 -29.90 -19.37 10.40
N PHE A 407 -29.94 -19.88 11.64
CA PHE A 407 -30.89 -19.40 12.65
C PHE A 407 -30.67 -17.93 12.99
N LEU A 408 -29.43 -17.50 13.22
CA LEU A 408 -29.12 -16.10 13.55
C LEU A 408 -29.50 -15.13 12.43
N ALA A 409 -29.25 -15.50 11.17
CA ALA A 409 -29.63 -14.70 10.01
C ALA A 409 -31.17 -14.59 9.92
N GLN A 410 -31.87 -15.72 10.03
CA GLN A 410 -33.33 -15.72 10.05
C GLN A 410 -33.90 -14.92 11.23
N TYR A 411 -33.29 -15.02 12.42
CA TYR A 411 -33.72 -14.27 13.60
C TYR A 411 -33.46 -12.78 13.45
N TYR A 412 -32.39 -12.37 12.76
CA TYR A 412 -32.18 -10.97 12.41
C TYR A 412 -33.34 -10.43 11.57
N ALA A 413 -33.76 -11.20 10.55
CA ALA A 413 -34.83 -10.82 9.64
C ALA A 413 -36.23 -10.82 10.27
N LEU A 414 -36.54 -11.80 11.14
CA LEU A 414 -37.91 -12.05 11.61
C LEU A 414 -38.13 -11.83 13.11
N GLY A 415 -37.07 -11.79 13.91
CA GLY A 415 -37.16 -11.60 15.36
C GLY A 415 -37.69 -10.22 15.76
N LYS A 416 -38.05 -10.06 17.03
CA LYS A 416 -38.54 -8.79 17.60
C LYS A 416 -37.53 -8.20 18.59
N GLU A 417 -36.68 -9.02 19.19
CA GLU A 417 -35.68 -8.59 20.18
C GLU A 417 -34.23 -8.68 19.62
N GLN A 418 -34.00 -8.32 18.35
CA GLN A 418 -32.67 -8.44 17.70
C GLN A 418 -31.57 -7.72 18.50
N SER A 419 -31.86 -6.53 19.04
CA SER A 419 -30.85 -5.74 19.74
C SER A 419 -30.26 -6.44 20.95
N LYS A 420 -31.04 -7.23 21.71
CA LYS A 420 -30.51 -7.94 22.89
C LYS A 420 -29.67 -9.14 22.47
N VAL A 421 -30.18 -9.91 21.52
CA VAL A 421 -29.53 -11.13 21.03
C VAL A 421 -28.20 -10.81 20.36
N PHE A 422 -28.18 -9.85 19.42
CA PHE A 422 -26.96 -9.51 18.71
C PHE A 422 -25.93 -8.80 19.59
N LYS A 423 -26.34 -7.98 20.57
CA LYS A 423 -25.38 -7.44 21.56
C LYS A 423 -24.71 -8.56 22.34
N HIS A 424 -25.51 -9.48 22.88
CA HIS A 424 -24.98 -10.62 23.64
C HIS A 424 -24.07 -11.52 22.78
N TYR A 425 -24.44 -11.73 21.50
CA TYR A 425 -23.64 -12.50 20.54
C TYR A 425 -22.30 -11.83 20.17
N VAL A 426 -22.31 -10.51 19.95
CA VAL A 426 -21.10 -9.73 19.61
C VAL A 426 -20.18 -9.58 20.82
N ASP A 427 -20.74 -9.42 22.02
CA ASP A 427 -19.97 -9.25 23.26
C ASP A 427 -19.25 -10.54 23.68
N TRP A 428 -19.65 -11.70 23.15
CA TRP A 428 -19.01 -12.99 23.47
C TRP A 428 -17.54 -13.03 23.04
N ASP A 429 -17.25 -12.71 21.77
CA ASP A 429 -15.90 -12.70 21.21
C ASP A 429 -15.89 -11.82 19.94
N LYS A 430 -14.84 -11.04 19.73
CA LYS A 430 -14.79 -10.06 18.63
C LYS A 430 -14.33 -10.63 17.29
N GLU A 431 -13.69 -11.80 17.29
CA GLU A 431 -13.02 -12.36 16.12
C GLU A 431 -13.65 -13.69 15.67
N GLN A 432 -13.88 -14.61 16.59
CA GLN A 432 -14.43 -15.93 16.30
C GLN A 432 -15.77 -15.88 15.56
N PRO A 433 -16.77 -15.09 15.99
CA PRO A 433 -18.06 -15.07 15.31
C PRO A 433 -17.94 -14.38 13.95
N TRP A 434 -17.12 -13.33 13.85
CA TRP A 434 -16.88 -12.66 12.57
C TRP A 434 -16.25 -13.61 11.54
N ASN A 435 -15.25 -14.39 11.94
CA ASN A 435 -14.62 -15.38 11.07
C ASN A 435 -15.61 -16.46 10.61
N ALA A 436 -16.51 -16.89 11.49
CA ALA A 436 -17.57 -17.82 11.14
C ALA A 436 -18.56 -17.21 10.12
N ILE A 437 -18.94 -15.94 10.31
CA ILE A 437 -19.79 -15.19 9.37
C ILE A 437 -19.09 -15.04 8.01
N ASP A 438 -17.79 -14.75 7.98
CA ASP A 438 -17.04 -14.56 6.75
C ASP A 438 -16.92 -15.84 5.91
N LEU A 439 -16.83 -16.99 6.58
CA LEU A 439 -16.82 -18.32 5.96
C LEU A 439 -18.23 -18.84 5.59
N TRP A 440 -19.29 -18.09 5.91
CA TRP A 440 -20.66 -18.52 5.64
C TRP A 440 -20.98 -18.51 4.15
N HIS A 441 -21.53 -19.62 3.66
CA HIS A 441 -21.69 -19.88 2.23
C HIS A 441 -22.91 -19.18 1.60
N ASN A 442 -23.96 -18.87 2.38
CA ASN A 442 -25.14 -18.19 1.88
C ASN A 442 -24.93 -16.67 1.93
N ALA A 443 -24.82 -16.04 0.76
CA ALA A 443 -24.52 -14.62 0.63
C ALA A 443 -25.59 -13.69 1.21
N GLU A 444 -26.87 -14.06 1.13
CA GLU A 444 -27.97 -13.24 1.67
C GLU A 444 -27.93 -13.25 3.20
N GLU A 445 -27.86 -14.44 3.80
CA GLU A 445 -27.74 -14.63 5.24
C GLU A 445 -26.45 -14.01 5.78
N GLN A 446 -25.32 -14.17 5.08
CA GLN A 446 -24.04 -13.55 5.44
C GLN A 446 -24.17 -12.03 5.53
N ASN A 447 -24.84 -11.41 4.57
CA ASN A 447 -25.05 -9.96 4.58
C ASN A 447 -25.98 -9.52 5.73
N GLN A 448 -27.00 -10.29 6.06
CA GLN A 448 -27.86 -10.03 7.23
C GLN A 448 -27.06 -10.10 8.54
N LEU A 449 -26.20 -11.11 8.68
CA LEU A 449 -25.32 -11.27 9.84
C LEU A 449 -24.32 -10.13 9.96
N ARG A 450 -23.66 -9.74 8.87
CA ARG A 450 -22.74 -8.58 8.83
C ARG A 450 -23.47 -7.28 9.18
N GLU A 451 -24.68 -7.08 8.66
CA GLU A 451 -25.51 -5.93 9.00
C GLU A 451 -25.84 -5.89 10.50
N GLY A 452 -26.30 -7.01 11.07
CA GLY A 452 -26.58 -7.14 12.50
C GLY A 452 -25.34 -6.90 13.37
N TRP A 453 -24.19 -7.41 12.95
CA TRP A 453 -22.90 -7.18 13.62
C TRP A 453 -22.53 -5.69 13.64
N LEU A 454 -22.57 -5.01 12.50
CA LEU A 454 -22.24 -3.58 12.40
C LEU A 454 -23.23 -2.69 13.19
N LYS A 455 -24.51 -3.08 13.19
CA LYS A 455 -25.59 -2.35 13.86
C LYS A 455 -25.48 -2.40 15.39
N TYR A 456 -25.18 -3.58 15.95
CA TYR A 456 -25.27 -3.80 17.40
C TYR A 456 -23.93 -3.94 18.11
N SER A 457 -22.81 -4.07 17.39
CA SER A 457 -21.48 -3.97 18.00
C SER A 457 -21.29 -2.63 18.70
N GLU A 458 -20.55 -2.59 19.81
CA GLU A 458 -20.03 -1.34 20.35
C GLU A 458 -18.75 -0.96 19.61
N ASN A 459 -17.75 -1.85 19.65
CA ASN A 459 -16.45 -1.73 19.00
C ASN A 459 -16.20 -2.93 18.07
N LEU A 460 -15.62 -2.66 16.90
CA LEU A 460 -15.23 -3.71 15.95
C LEU A 460 -13.93 -4.40 16.38
N GLY A 461 -13.84 -5.70 16.08
CA GLY A 461 -12.58 -6.45 16.10
C GLY A 461 -11.75 -6.15 14.85
N ASP A 462 -10.47 -6.55 14.85
CA ASP A 462 -9.51 -6.24 13.80
C ASP A 462 -9.97 -6.79 12.43
N ASN A 463 -10.45 -8.04 12.38
CA ASN A 463 -10.91 -8.63 11.12
C ASN A 463 -12.17 -7.95 10.58
N SER A 464 -13.11 -7.62 11.47
CA SER A 464 -14.34 -6.91 11.09
C SER A 464 -14.09 -5.48 10.62
N GLN A 465 -13.12 -4.79 11.23
CA GLN A 465 -12.69 -3.46 10.84
C GLN A 465 -11.96 -3.48 9.49
N GLU A 466 -11.07 -4.46 9.27
CA GLU A 466 -10.35 -4.60 7.99
C GLU A 466 -11.30 -4.93 6.83
N TRP A 467 -12.28 -5.81 7.07
CA TRP A 467 -13.32 -6.07 6.08
C TRP A 467 -14.11 -4.80 5.78
N LEU A 468 -14.48 -4.03 6.81
CA LEU A 468 -15.23 -2.80 6.65
C LEU A 468 -14.46 -1.74 5.84
N ASN A 469 -13.17 -1.61 6.10
CA ASN A 469 -12.26 -0.72 5.37
C ASN A 469 -12.25 -1.01 3.85
N GLN A 470 -12.55 -2.24 3.45
CA GLN A 470 -12.61 -2.67 2.05
C GLN A 470 -14.01 -2.49 1.42
N HIS A 471 -15.08 -2.41 2.22
CA HIS A 471 -16.47 -2.46 1.77
C HIS A 471 -17.27 -1.24 2.23
N PHE A 472 -16.79 -0.04 1.88
CA PHE A 472 -17.52 1.21 2.18
C PHE A 472 -18.91 1.24 1.54
N ASP A 473 -19.04 0.63 0.35
CA ASP A 473 -20.30 0.44 -0.37
C ASP A 473 -21.35 -0.30 0.47
N PHE A 474 -20.96 -1.34 1.18
CA PHE A 474 -21.86 -2.13 2.04
C PHE A 474 -22.57 -1.26 3.09
N ILE A 475 -21.83 -0.37 3.77
CA ILE A 475 -22.42 0.57 4.74
C ILE A 475 -23.32 1.57 4.01
N THR A 476 -22.86 2.15 2.90
CA THR A 476 -23.61 3.22 2.21
C THR A 476 -24.96 2.75 1.66
N GLU A 477 -25.11 1.47 1.34
CA GLU A 477 -26.38 0.87 0.88
C GLU A 477 -27.33 0.51 2.02
N ARG A 478 -26.81 0.40 3.25
CA ARG A 478 -27.54 -0.11 4.44
C ARG A 478 -27.64 0.92 5.57
N VAL A 479 -27.57 2.20 5.22
CA VAL A 479 -27.64 3.30 6.21
C VAL A 479 -28.98 3.32 6.93
N ASP A 480 -30.08 3.03 6.22
CA ASP A 480 -31.42 3.02 6.79
C ASP A 480 -31.61 1.84 7.76
N SER A 481 -31.00 0.69 7.48
CA SER A 481 -31.11 -0.50 8.32
C SER A 481 -30.20 -0.46 9.54
N ILE A 482 -28.94 -0.01 9.39
CA ILE A 482 -27.95 0.09 10.48
C ILE A 482 -28.21 1.33 11.35
N GLY A 483 -28.64 2.43 10.74
CA GLY A 483 -28.85 3.73 11.38
C GLY A 483 -27.68 4.69 11.17
N LEU A 484 -28.00 5.89 10.67
CA LEU A 484 -27.03 6.92 10.29
C LEU A 484 -26.00 7.27 11.37
N ASN A 485 -26.43 7.43 12.63
CA ASN A 485 -25.52 7.76 13.73
C ASN A 485 -24.50 6.64 13.99
N ARG A 486 -24.92 5.38 13.86
CA ARG A 486 -24.02 4.24 14.00
C ARG A 486 -23.05 4.17 12.83
N CYS A 487 -23.54 4.36 11.61
CA CYS A 487 -22.68 4.43 10.43
C CYS A 487 -21.61 5.54 10.55
N LYS A 488 -21.97 6.73 11.03
CA LYS A 488 -21.03 7.84 11.29
C LYS A 488 -19.94 7.44 12.30
N HIS A 489 -20.30 6.74 13.37
CA HIS A 489 -19.33 6.22 14.34
C HIS A 489 -18.38 5.19 13.72
N LEU A 490 -18.91 4.24 12.95
CA LEU A 490 -18.12 3.19 12.29
C LEU A 490 -17.12 3.75 11.29
N VAL A 491 -17.53 4.75 10.49
CA VAL A 491 -16.64 5.35 9.48
C VAL A 491 -15.60 6.28 10.11
N ALA A 492 -15.84 6.79 11.32
CA ALA A 492 -14.89 7.65 12.04
C ALA A 492 -13.71 6.89 12.66
N THR A 493 -13.80 5.57 12.81
CA THR A 493 -12.73 4.73 13.39
C THR A 493 -11.93 3.93 12.36
N GLY A 494 -12.36 3.93 11.09
CA GLY A 494 -11.76 3.10 10.02
C GLY A 494 -10.68 3.78 9.19
N CYS A 495 -10.26 3.09 8.13
CA CYS A 495 -9.40 3.61 7.07
C CYS A 495 -9.82 3.00 5.72
N PHE A 496 -10.71 3.66 5.00
CA PHE A 496 -11.34 3.10 3.80
C PHE A 496 -10.42 3.11 2.57
N LYS A 497 -10.33 1.96 1.91
CA LYS A 497 -9.53 1.78 0.68
C LYS A 497 -10.22 2.32 -0.55
N LEU A 498 -11.53 2.10 -0.69
CA LEU A 498 -12.33 2.54 -1.83
C LEU A 498 -13.59 3.30 -1.38
N LEU A 499 -13.70 4.56 -1.77
CA LEU A 499 -14.86 5.41 -1.49
C LEU A 499 -15.86 5.43 -2.66
N ASN A 500 -17.09 5.84 -2.36
CA ASN A 500 -18.14 6.09 -3.33
C ASN A 500 -18.95 7.35 -2.96
N GLU A 501 -19.79 7.82 -3.89
CA GLU A 501 -20.63 9.01 -3.72
C GLU A 501 -22.10 8.69 -3.38
N LYS A 502 -22.44 7.42 -3.10
CA LYS A 502 -23.84 6.99 -2.89
C LYS A 502 -24.49 7.69 -1.70
N ASN A 503 -23.72 8.00 -0.65
CA ASN A 503 -24.20 8.72 0.53
C ASN A 503 -23.27 9.89 0.89
N SER A 504 -23.72 11.12 0.62
CA SER A 504 -22.92 12.33 0.84
C SER A 504 -22.64 12.64 2.31
N GLU A 505 -23.52 12.22 3.23
CA GLU A 505 -23.29 12.49 4.66
C GLU A 505 -22.19 11.59 5.24
N LEU A 506 -22.16 10.31 4.85
CA LEU A 506 -21.10 9.41 5.27
C LEU A 506 -19.77 9.77 4.62
N LEU A 507 -19.78 10.15 3.34
CA LEU A 507 -18.57 10.63 2.67
C LEU A 507 -18.00 11.87 3.38
N ARG A 508 -18.85 12.83 3.77
CA ARG A 508 -18.41 13.98 4.58
C ARG A 508 -17.81 13.55 5.92
N CYS A 509 -18.46 12.61 6.62
CA CYS A 509 -17.94 12.09 7.88
C CYS A 509 -16.56 11.43 7.73
N VAL A 510 -16.33 10.69 6.64
CA VAL A 510 -15.02 10.11 6.33
C VAL A 510 -13.97 11.19 6.07
N ILE A 511 -14.34 12.24 5.31
CA ILE A 511 -13.45 13.37 5.02
C ILE A 511 -13.08 14.11 6.31
N ASP A 512 -14.05 14.40 7.18
CA ASP A 512 -13.87 15.13 8.44
C ASP A 512 -12.96 14.41 9.44
N ASN A 513 -13.00 13.08 9.44
CA ASN A 513 -12.15 12.26 10.31
C ASN A 513 -10.85 11.78 9.62
N CYS A 514 -10.64 12.13 8.35
CA CYS A 514 -9.50 11.68 7.54
C CYS A 514 -9.34 10.14 7.49
N THR A 515 -10.44 9.40 7.49
CA THR A 515 -10.47 7.93 7.61
C THR A 515 -10.43 7.22 6.27
N TYR A 516 -9.57 7.66 5.34
CA TYR A 516 -9.43 7.07 4.01
C TYR A 516 -7.98 6.97 3.56
N GLU A 517 -7.71 6.01 2.69
CA GLU A 517 -6.40 5.85 2.07
C GLU A 517 -6.20 6.86 0.93
N ILE A 518 -5.00 7.44 0.87
CA ILE A 518 -4.60 8.34 -0.22
C ILE A 518 -4.31 7.49 -1.45
N ASN A 519 -5.25 7.47 -2.38
CA ASN A 519 -5.09 6.88 -3.70
C ASN A 519 -5.83 7.73 -4.75
N VAL A 520 -5.52 7.49 -6.03
CA VAL A 520 -6.06 8.26 -7.16
C VAL A 520 -7.60 8.26 -7.15
N HIS A 521 -8.22 7.11 -6.90
CA HIS A 521 -9.69 6.94 -6.90
C HIS A 521 -10.35 7.78 -5.80
N ASN A 522 -9.92 7.63 -4.55
CA ASN A 522 -10.50 8.33 -3.41
C ASN A 522 -10.33 9.85 -3.55
N LEU A 523 -9.16 10.32 -4.01
CA LEU A 523 -8.94 11.75 -4.23
C LEU A 523 -9.85 12.30 -5.34
N CYS A 524 -10.09 11.54 -6.42
CA CYS A 524 -11.02 11.94 -7.46
C CYS A 524 -12.45 12.00 -6.95
N VAL A 525 -12.91 10.99 -6.21
CA VAL A 525 -14.26 10.92 -5.61
C VAL A 525 -14.49 12.10 -4.65
N ILE A 526 -13.56 12.33 -3.72
CA ILE A 526 -13.68 13.41 -2.74
C ILE A 526 -13.67 14.77 -3.44
N THR A 527 -12.72 15.00 -4.36
CA THR A 527 -12.62 16.28 -5.08
C THR A 527 -13.86 16.52 -5.94
N SER A 528 -14.35 15.50 -6.63
CA SER A 528 -15.53 15.60 -7.49
C SER A 528 -16.80 15.91 -6.70
N SER A 529 -17.00 15.18 -5.60
CA SER A 529 -18.13 15.38 -4.70
C SER A 529 -18.15 16.79 -4.08
N LEU A 530 -16.99 17.30 -3.64
CA LEU A 530 -16.88 18.62 -3.02
C LEU A 530 -17.02 19.78 -4.02
N GLN A 531 -16.49 19.64 -5.24
CA GLN A 531 -16.59 20.66 -6.28
C GLN A 531 -17.89 20.60 -7.08
N LYS A 532 -18.63 19.47 -7.01
CA LYS A 532 -19.75 19.16 -7.91
C LYS A 532 -19.35 19.15 -9.38
N GLU A 533 -18.12 18.80 -9.67
CA GLU A 533 -17.55 18.67 -11.02
C GLU A 533 -16.86 17.31 -11.14
N ASN A 534 -16.91 16.68 -12.31
CA ASN A 534 -16.27 15.38 -12.50
C ASN A 534 -14.75 15.56 -12.69
N VAL A 535 -13.98 15.31 -11.64
CA VAL A 535 -12.52 15.33 -11.66
C VAL A 535 -12.01 13.92 -11.97
N THR A 536 -11.49 13.75 -13.18
CA THR A 536 -10.89 12.48 -13.61
C THR A 536 -9.43 12.39 -13.15
N PRO A 537 -8.86 11.17 -13.09
CA PRO A 537 -7.44 10.95 -12.76
C PRO A 537 -6.47 11.80 -13.58
N GLU A 538 -6.78 12.04 -14.86
CA GLU A 538 -5.93 12.82 -15.77
C GLU A 538 -5.94 14.32 -15.45
N LYS A 539 -6.91 14.80 -14.67
CA LYS A 539 -7.04 16.21 -14.28
C LYS A 539 -6.67 16.46 -12.82
N LEU A 540 -6.56 15.41 -11.99
CA LEU A 540 -6.30 15.56 -10.56
C LEU A 540 -4.95 16.25 -10.31
N ASN A 541 -4.97 17.35 -9.55
CA ASN A 541 -3.78 18.08 -9.12
C ASN A 541 -4.04 18.82 -7.80
N LEU A 542 -2.99 19.38 -7.19
CA LEU A 542 -3.11 20.02 -5.87
C LEU A 542 -4.04 21.24 -5.91
N SER A 543 -4.00 22.01 -7.00
CA SER A 543 -4.85 23.20 -7.15
C SER A 543 -6.32 22.89 -7.15
N ARG A 544 -6.74 21.79 -7.78
CA ARG A 544 -8.15 21.35 -7.73
C ARG A 544 -8.53 20.91 -6.32
N ILE A 545 -7.65 20.21 -5.60
CA ILE A 545 -7.87 19.86 -4.20
C ILE A 545 -8.02 21.14 -3.35
N VAL A 546 -7.14 22.12 -3.49
CA VAL A 546 -7.20 23.40 -2.77
C VAL A 546 -8.46 24.19 -3.13
N ALA A 547 -8.91 24.13 -4.39
CA ALA A 547 -10.11 24.81 -4.85
C ALA A 547 -11.41 24.26 -4.23
N THR A 548 -11.40 23.07 -3.61
CA THR A 548 -12.54 22.56 -2.81
C THR A 548 -12.86 23.47 -1.62
N LYS A 549 -11.88 24.26 -1.12
CA LYS A 549 -11.97 25.09 0.09
C LYS A 549 -12.34 24.31 1.36
N TYR A 550 -12.23 22.98 1.33
CA TYR A 550 -12.52 22.12 2.47
C TYR A 550 -11.25 21.92 3.31
N THR A 551 -11.09 22.69 4.37
CA THR A 551 -9.83 22.80 5.14
C THR A 551 -9.31 21.46 5.62
N CYS A 552 -10.18 20.62 6.21
CA CYS A 552 -9.81 19.29 6.69
C CYS A 552 -9.18 18.41 5.58
N PHE A 553 -9.80 18.39 4.40
CA PHE A 553 -9.30 17.65 3.24
C PHE A 553 -7.96 18.22 2.74
N VAL A 554 -7.90 19.54 2.56
CA VAL A 554 -6.71 20.21 2.03
C VAL A 554 -5.52 20.04 2.98
N ASP A 555 -5.73 20.22 4.27
CA ASP A 555 -4.67 20.11 5.28
C ASP A 555 -4.18 18.66 5.41
N PHE A 556 -5.09 17.68 5.36
CA PHE A 556 -4.71 16.26 5.37
C PHE A 556 -3.81 15.89 4.18
N ILE A 557 -4.16 16.35 2.96
CA ILE A 557 -3.35 16.11 1.76
C ILE A 557 -2.03 16.86 1.81
N ARG A 558 -2.01 18.11 2.28
CA ARG A 558 -0.77 18.89 2.45
C ARG A 558 0.19 18.26 3.45
N ASN A 559 -0.33 17.71 4.55
CA ASN A 559 0.46 17.03 5.57
C ASN A 559 0.99 15.66 5.09
N ASN A 560 0.30 15.01 4.15
CA ASN A 560 0.67 13.71 3.57
C ASN A 560 1.12 13.81 2.11
N ILE A 561 1.72 14.94 1.73
CA ILE A 561 2.00 15.26 0.32
C ILE A 561 2.89 14.23 -0.39
N VAL A 562 3.79 13.56 0.33
CA VAL A 562 4.67 12.50 -0.20
C VAL A 562 3.85 11.34 -0.78
N LYS A 563 2.74 10.97 -0.13
CA LYS A 563 1.82 9.93 -0.62
C LYS A 563 0.85 10.45 -1.68
N ALA A 564 0.50 11.74 -1.62
CA ALA A 564 -0.45 12.34 -2.55
C ALA A 564 0.16 12.72 -3.90
N LEU A 565 1.43 13.16 -3.94
CA LEU A 565 2.09 13.61 -5.18
C LEU A 565 2.07 12.55 -6.30
N PRO A 566 2.34 11.26 -6.03
CA PRO A 566 2.23 10.20 -7.05
C PRO A 566 0.81 9.99 -7.58
N CYS A 567 -0.21 10.41 -6.83
CA CYS A 567 -1.61 10.31 -7.26
C CYS A 567 -2.01 11.45 -8.21
N PHE A 568 -1.23 12.52 -8.30
CA PHE A 568 -1.54 13.65 -9.18
C PHE A 568 -1.17 13.37 -10.63
N SER A 569 -1.92 13.98 -11.54
CA SER A 569 -1.72 13.81 -12.98
C SER A 569 -0.38 14.38 -13.42
N VAL A 570 0.39 13.54 -14.11
CA VAL A 570 1.62 13.98 -14.79
C VAL A 570 1.28 14.78 -16.06
N GLN A 571 0.08 14.61 -16.63
CA GLN A 571 -0.35 15.29 -17.86
C GLN A 571 -0.91 16.69 -17.57
N CYS A 572 -1.55 16.89 -16.42
CA CYS A 572 -2.18 18.16 -16.07
C CYS A 572 -1.14 19.12 -15.46
N LYS A 573 -0.71 20.11 -16.24
CA LYS A 573 0.34 21.08 -15.87
C LYS A 573 -0.19 22.48 -15.61
N ASP A 574 -1.38 22.59 -15.04
CA ASP A 574 -2.11 23.84 -14.78
C ASP A 574 -2.18 24.22 -13.30
N GLU A 575 -1.18 23.83 -12.49
CA GLU A 575 -1.15 24.20 -11.06
C GLU A 575 -1.14 25.73 -10.88
N THR A 576 -1.87 26.25 -9.90
CA THR A 576 -1.85 27.67 -9.55
C THR A 576 -0.53 28.07 -8.91
N GLN A 577 -0.25 29.37 -8.89
CA GLN A 577 0.98 29.91 -8.29
C GLN A 577 1.16 29.48 -6.83
N ASP A 578 0.09 29.51 -6.03
CA ASP A 578 0.13 29.09 -4.63
C ASP A 578 0.46 27.60 -4.47
N SER A 579 -0.11 26.74 -5.32
CA SER A 579 0.16 25.31 -5.30
C SER A 579 1.59 24.98 -5.74
N ILE A 580 2.08 25.64 -6.80
CA ILE A 580 3.48 25.54 -7.24
C ILE A 580 4.42 25.96 -6.11
N LEU A 581 4.16 27.11 -5.48
CA LEU A 581 4.97 27.64 -4.40
C LEU A 581 4.96 26.72 -3.18
N PHE A 582 3.80 26.15 -2.81
CA PHE A 582 3.69 25.17 -1.74
C PHE A 582 4.52 23.91 -2.02
N LEU A 583 4.38 23.31 -3.20
CA LEU A 583 5.08 22.09 -3.59
C LEU A 583 6.60 22.30 -3.64
N LEU A 584 7.04 23.42 -4.19
CA LEU A 584 8.45 23.78 -4.27
C LEU A 584 9.08 23.95 -2.87
N ASN A 585 8.37 24.65 -1.96
CA ASN A 585 8.82 24.94 -0.60
C ASN A 585 8.58 23.81 0.42
N ASN A 586 7.96 22.71 0.00
CA ASN A 586 7.67 21.61 0.91
C ASN A 586 8.96 20.86 1.27
N GLY A 587 9.22 20.71 2.56
CA GLY A 587 10.45 20.06 3.06
C GLY A 587 10.39 18.53 3.08
N LEU A 588 9.20 17.93 2.91
CA LEU A 588 9.04 16.47 2.88
C LEU A 588 9.33 15.87 1.51
N LEU A 589 9.26 16.68 0.45
CA LEU A 589 9.52 16.26 -0.93
C LEU A 589 11.01 16.41 -1.27
N SER A 590 11.58 15.37 -1.88
CA SER A 590 12.93 15.40 -2.46
C SER A 590 13.02 16.33 -3.68
N LEU A 591 14.24 16.73 -4.05
CA LEU A 591 14.48 17.55 -5.24
C LEU A 591 14.05 16.83 -6.53
N GLU A 592 14.25 15.51 -6.61
CA GLU A 592 13.84 14.69 -7.76
C GLU A 592 12.31 14.64 -7.91
N GLU A 593 11.56 14.45 -6.82
CA GLU A 593 10.09 14.48 -6.86
C GLU A 593 9.56 15.84 -7.32
N LYS A 594 10.15 16.93 -6.82
CA LYS A 594 9.81 18.30 -7.25
C LYS A 594 10.08 18.49 -8.73
N LYS A 595 11.25 18.07 -9.21
CA LYS A 595 11.67 18.15 -10.61
C LYS A 595 10.72 17.39 -11.54
N ASN A 596 10.39 16.16 -11.19
CA ASN A 596 9.53 15.29 -12.00
C ASN A 596 8.10 15.85 -12.10
N TYR A 597 7.54 16.34 -11.00
CA TYR A 597 6.17 16.83 -11.01
C TYR A 597 6.03 18.26 -11.57
N LEU A 598 6.88 19.20 -11.14
CA LEU A 598 6.78 20.62 -11.49
C LEU A 598 7.38 20.96 -12.86
N CYS A 599 8.01 20.03 -13.57
CA CYS A 599 8.46 20.32 -14.92
C CYS A 599 7.30 20.71 -15.85
N ARG A 600 7.55 21.70 -16.73
CA ARG A 600 6.62 22.12 -17.80
C ARG A 600 5.26 22.63 -17.31
N GLN A 601 5.18 23.20 -16.11
CA GLN A 601 3.96 23.90 -15.66
C GLN A 601 3.63 25.07 -16.59
N ILE A 602 2.35 25.24 -16.90
CA ILE A 602 1.80 26.27 -17.78
C ILE A 602 1.77 27.63 -17.06
N ASN A 603 1.37 27.61 -15.79
CA ASN A 603 1.35 28.79 -14.95
C ASN A 603 2.75 29.04 -14.37
N LEU A 604 3.16 30.31 -14.37
CA LEU A 604 4.46 30.74 -13.88
C LEU A 604 4.30 31.58 -12.61
N LEU A 605 5.25 31.45 -11.70
CA LEU A 605 5.41 32.33 -10.53
C LEU A 605 5.83 33.73 -11.00
N ILE A 606 5.23 34.76 -10.40
CA ILE A 606 5.49 36.16 -10.74
C ILE A 606 6.97 36.51 -10.49
N SER A 607 7.54 36.04 -9.38
CA SER A 607 8.94 36.25 -9.01
C SER A 607 9.44 35.06 -8.17
N SER A 608 10.71 35.10 -7.77
CA SER A 608 11.26 34.16 -6.78
C SER A 608 10.87 34.48 -5.33
N GLU A 609 9.99 35.47 -5.11
CA GLU A 609 9.51 35.85 -3.78
C GLU A 609 8.73 34.69 -3.13
N GLY A 610 8.98 34.48 -1.83
CA GLY A 610 8.37 33.39 -1.08
C GLY A 610 9.04 32.02 -1.24
N ILE A 611 10.05 31.86 -2.12
CA ILE A 611 10.86 30.63 -2.20
C ILE A 611 11.85 30.60 -1.03
N LYS A 612 11.87 29.52 -0.25
CA LYS A 612 12.55 29.45 1.06
C LYS A 612 14.08 29.43 0.99
N THR A 613 14.67 28.84 -0.05
CA THR A 613 16.13 28.66 -0.15
C THR A 613 16.64 28.98 -1.55
N ASP A 614 17.88 29.45 -1.63
CA ASP A 614 18.55 29.74 -2.91
C ASP A 614 18.70 28.51 -3.81
N GLU A 615 18.85 27.31 -3.24
CA GLU A 615 18.84 26.05 -3.98
C GLU A 615 17.48 25.80 -4.68
N LEU A 616 16.37 26.07 -3.98
CA LEU A 616 15.03 25.96 -4.56
C LEU A 616 14.76 27.06 -5.59
N ILE A 617 15.36 28.25 -5.41
CA ILE A 617 15.33 29.29 -6.45
C ILE A 617 16.01 28.74 -7.70
N THR A 618 17.23 28.22 -7.60
CA THR A 618 17.91 27.60 -8.76
C THR A 618 17.09 26.50 -9.41
N LEU A 619 16.46 25.61 -8.63
CA LEU A 619 15.56 24.60 -9.16
C LEU A 619 14.35 25.21 -9.90
N ALA A 620 13.75 26.30 -9.40
CA ALA A 620 12.64 26.96 -10.07
C ALA A 620 13.02 27.52 -11.44
N TYR A 621 14.23 28.08 -11.58
CA TYR A 621 14.75 28.54 -12.87
C TYR A 621 15.09 27.36 -13.79
N GLN A 622 15.64 26.26 -13.28
CA GLN A 622 15.87 25.02 -14.04
C GLN A 622 14.59 24.45 -14.65
N LEU A 623 13.48 24.56 -13.93
CA LEU A 623 12.17 24.07 -14.35
C LEU A 623 11.36 25.10 -15.15
N PHE A 624 11.94 26.28 -15.42
CA PHE A 624 11.30 27.40 -16.11
C PHE A 624 10.00 27.88 -15.45
N LEU A 625 9.91 27.81 -14.12
CA LEU A 625 8.71 28.15 -13.33
C LEU A 625 8.52 29.64 -13.07
N ILE A 626 9.55 30.48 -13.29
CA ILE A 626 9.51 31.92 -13.02
C ILE A 626 9.13 32.67 -14.31
N THR A 627 8.39 33.78 -14.18
CA THR A 627 8.07 34.63 -15.34
C THR A 627 9.34 35.31 -15.91
N PRO A 628 9.49 35.37 -17.24
CA PRO A 628 10.69 35.91 -17.89
C PRO A 628 10.66 37.43 -17.97
N THR A 629 10.99 38.10 -16.87
CA THR A 629 11.19 39.55 -16.79
C THR A 629 12.67 39.86 -16.51
N TRP A 630 13.16 41.02 -16.96
CA TRP A 630 14.53 41.44 -16.65
C TRP A 630 14.78 41.58 -15.15
N ASN A 631 13.79 41.99 -14.36
CA ASN A 631 13.89 42.01 -12.90
C ASN A 631 14.17 40.61 -12.34
N ASN A 632 13.44 39.58 -12.79
CA ASN A 632 13.67 38.20 -12.37
C ASN A 632 15.02 37.65 -12.86
N VAL A 633 15.51 38.09 -14.03
CA VAL A 633 16.86 37.75 -14.50
C VAL A 633 17.92 38.35 -13.56
N VAL A 634 17.77 39.61 -13.16
CA VAL A 634 18.67 40.28 -12.20
C VAL A 634 18.64 39.62 -10.84
N VAL A 635 17.45 39.29 -10.32
CA VAL A 635 17.31 38.61 -9.02
C VAL A 635 18.05 37.27 -9.03
N TYR A 636 17.95 36.49 -10.11
CA TYR A 636 18.69 35.23 -10.20
C TYR A 636 20.18 35.42 -10.43
N TYR A 637 20.56 36.47 -11.15
CA TYR A 637 21.96 36.84 -11.33
C TYR A 637 22.70 37.06 -10.00
N HIS A 638 22.01 37.67 -9.03
CA HIS A 638 22.53 37.94 -7.67
C HIS A 638 22.32 36.80 -6.66
N CYS A 639 21.70 35.69 -7.07
CA CYS A 639 21.44 34.54 -6.19
C CYS A 639 22.76 33.82 -5.83
N LYS A 640 22.97 33.47 -4.55
CA LYS A 640 24.22 32.84 -4.09
C LYS A 640 24.47 31.47 -4.71
N HIS A 641 23.41 30.72 -4.96
CA HIS A 641 23.46 29.38 -5.57
C HIS A 641 23.14 29.41 -7.08
N LYS A 642 23.34 30.56 -7.75
CA LYS A 642 23.16 30.67 -9.20
C LYS A 642 23.99 29.62 -9.94
N ASP A 643 23.32 28.79 -10.72
CA ASP A 643 23.96 27.90 -11.68
C ASP A 643 24.08 28.60 -13.04
N GLN A 644 25.31 28.66 -13.57
CA GLN A 644 25.58 29.45 -14.77
C GLN A 644 24.91 28.85 -16.01
N ASP A 645 24.89 27.52 -16.15
CA ASP A 645 24.25 26.84 -17.27
C ASP A 645 22.72 27.04 -17.25
N THR A 646 22.09 26.88 -16.08
CA THR A 646 20.68 27.19 -15.85
C THR A 646 20.34 28.63 -16.23
N TYR A 647 21.15 29.58 -15.76
CA TYR A 647 20.96 31.01 -16.03
C TYR A 647 20.97 31.31 -17.54
N ILE A 648 21.95 30.75 -18.27
CA ILE A 648 22.06 30.93 -19.72
C ILE A 648 20.88 30.27 -20.44
N LYS A 649 20.56 29.01 -20.14
CA LYS A 649 19.43 28.28 -20.75
C LYS A 649 18.10 28.97 -20.52
N TYR A 650 17.87 29.53 -19.33
CA TYR A 650 16.67 30.30 -19.02
C TYR A 650 16.52 31.53 -19.92
N ILE A 651 17.60 32.29 -20.09
CA ILE A 651 17.61 33.47 -20.97
C ILE A 651 17.41 33.06 -22.43
N GLU A 652 18.07 32.00 -22.90
CA GLU A 652 17.94 31.51 -24.27
C GLU A 652 16.52 31.05 -24.59
N TYR A 653 15.93 30.25 -23.70
CA TYR A 653 14.56 29.75 -23.85
C TYR A 653 13.54 30.89 -23.95
N TYR A 654 13.72 31.95 -23.15
CA TYR A 654 12.83 33.11 -23.11
C TYR A 654 13.33 34.33 -23.88
N ALA A 655 14.36 34.21 -24.72
CA ALA A 655 15.05 35.34 -25.34
C ALA A 655 14.12 36.25 -26.14
N TRP A 656 13.15 35.66 -26.87
CA TRP A 656 12.15 36.43 -27.61
C TRP A 656 11.20 37.23 -26.70
N ARG A 657 10.81 36.69 -25.53
CA ARG A 657 9.95 37.41 -24.57
C ARG A 657 10.72 38.53 -23.89
N LEU A 658 11.95 38.24 -23.44
CA LEU A 658 12.83 39.22 -22.81
C LEU A 658 13.17 40.37 -23.78
N GLY A 659 13.48 40.03 -25.04
CA GLY A 659 13.82 40.96 -26.12
C GLY A 659 12.73 41.98 -26.48
N LYS A 660 11.47 41.70 -26.14
CA LYS A 660 10.34 42.65 -26.35
C LYS A 660 10.27 43.75 -25.32
N SER A 661 10.96 43.58 -24.19
CA SER A 661 10.97 44.55 -23.09
C SER A 661 12.33 45.20 -22.98
N ASN A 662 12.34 46.48 -22.66
CA ASN A 662 13.57 47.16 -22.24
C ASN A 662 13.99 46.65 -20.87
N PHE A 663 15.30 46.68 -20.61
CA PHE A 663 15.85 46.35 -19.31
C PHE A 663 15.29 47.29 -18.23
N MET A 664 14.69 46.73 -17.16
CA MET A 664 14.06 47.48 -16.07
C MET A 664 14.73 47.15 -14.72
N GLY A 665 16.00 47.51 -14.56
CA GLY A 665 16.78 47.28 -13.34
C GLY A 665 17.68 48.48 -13.02
N SER A 666 18.56 48.33 -12.02
CA SER A 666 19.51 49.40 -11.69
C SER A 666 20.49 49.64 -12.84
N GLU A 667 21.01 50.86 -12.92
CA GLU A 667 22.01 51.23 -13.92
C GLU A 667 23.27 50.34 -13.84
N ALA A 668 23.69 50.00 -12.61
CA ALA A 668 24.82 49.11 -12.36
C ALA A 668 24.56 47.67 -12.84
N ASP A 669 23.35 47.14 -12.60
CA ASP A 669 22.95 45.81 -13.08
C ASP A 669 22.84 45.80 -14.60
N CYS A 670 22.25 46.85 -15.19
CA CYS A 670 22.16 47.00 -16.64
C CYS A 670 23.55 46.94 -17.28
N GLN A 671 24.51 47.69 -16.72
CA GLN A 671 25.89 47.68 -17.20
C GLN A 671 26.56 46.31 -17.04
N THR A 672 26.38 45.67 -15.89
CA THR A 672 27.01 44.37 -15.60
C THR A 672 26.47 43.27 -16.50
N LEU A 673 25.15 43.13 -16.60
CA LEU A 673 24.50 42.12 -17.45
C LEU A 673 24.75 42.39 -18.93
N PHE A 674 24.75 43.65 -19.37
CA PHE A 674 25.13 44.02 -20.74
C PHE A 674 26.52 43.48 -21.08
N ARG A 675 27.51 43.72 -20.20
CA ARG A 675 28.88 43.26 -20.45
C ARG A 675 29.03 41.75 -20.36
N ASP A 676 28.33 41.09 -19.45
CA ASP A 676 28.52 39.65 -19.21
C ASP A 676 27.73 38.77 -20.20
N LEU A 677 26.56 39.23 -20.65
CA LEU A 677 25.75 38.54 -21.66
C LEU A 677 26.16 38.87 -23.09
N LEU A 678 26.41 40.15 -23.39
CA LEU A 678 26.70 40.59 -24.76
C LEU A 678 28.20 40.75 -25.05
N GLY A 679 29.03 40.84 -24.02
CA GLY A 679 30.49 40.89 -24.13
C GLY A 679 31.16 39.51 -24.10
N THR A 680 30.38 38.42 -24.12
CA THR A 680 30.90 37.04 -24.13
C THR A 680 30.24 36.20 -25.23
N ASN A 681 30.80 35.01 -25.51
CA ASN A 681 30.24 34.05 -26.46
C ASN A 681 29.28 33.05 -25.79
N LEU A 682 28.77 33.34 -24.58
CA LEU A 682 28.00 32.39 -23.77
C LEU A 682 26.61 32.06 -24.34
N LEU A 683 25.91 33.04 -24.89
CA LEU A 683 24.55 32.87 -25.42
C LEU A 683 24.56 32.39 -26.87
N GLU A 684 23.66 31.52 -27.29
CA GLU A 684 23.40 31.24 -28.70
C GLU A 684 23.14 32.52 -29.51
N ILE A 685 23.63 32.56 -30.76
CA ILE A 685 23.57 33.76 -31.60
C ILE A 685 22.12 34.25 -31.84
N LYS A 686 21.14 33.33 -31.86
CA LYS A 686 19.71 33.67 -32.00
C LYS A 686 19.17 34.39 -30.76
N ALA A 687 19.50 33.89 -29.57
CA ALA A 687 19.13 34.53 -28.31
C ALA A 687 19.81 35.89 -28.18
N TYR A 688 21.10 35.95 -28.50
CA TYR A 688 21.91 37.18 -28.51
C TYR A 688 21.27 38.27 -29.38
N LYS A 689 20.89 37.95 -30.63
CA LYS A 689 20.20 38.87 -31.55
C LYS A 689 18.82 39.29 -31.04
N SER A 690 18.17 38.48 -30.23
CA SER A 690 16.83 38.78 -29.69
C SER A 690 16.87 39.77 -28.52
N ILE A 691 17.89 39.67 -27.65
CA ILE A 691 17.96 40.47 -26.42
C ILE A 691 18.77 41.76 -26.55
N ILE A 692 19.60 41.91 -27.60
CA ILE A 692 20.49 43.07 -27.76
C ILE A 692 19.76 44.41 -27.72
N GLY A 693 18.52 44.45 -28.24
CA GLY A 693 17.68 45.64 -28.26
C GLY A 693 17.18 46.08 -26.88
N SER A 694 17.17 45.18 -25.89
CA SER A 694 16.69 45.47 -24.54
C SER A 694 17.61 46.37 -23.73
N PHE A 695 18.89 46.47 -24.09
CA PHE A 695 19.89 47.22 -23.33
C PHE A 695 20.19 48.57 -23.99
N ASP A 696 20.04 49.67 -23.25
CA ASP A 696 20.45 51.00 -23.70
C ASP A 696 21.89 51.33 -23.27
N LYS A 697 22.83 50.46 -23.64
CA LYS A 697 24.26 50.59 -23.35
C LYS A 697 25.10 50.40 -24.60
N GLN A 698 26.36 50.82 -24.51
CA GLN A 698 27.37 50.70 -25.54
C GLN A 698 28.68 50.20 -24.93
N PHE A 699 29.49 49.47 -25.69
CA PHE A 699 30.85 49.11 -25.28
C PHE A 699 31.82 50.21 -25.74
N ASP A 700 32.49 50.87 -24.80
CA ASP A 700 33.58 51.81 -25.09
C ASP A 700 34.83 51.43 -24.30
N GLY A 701 35.79 50.78 -24.98
CA GLY A 701 37.05 50.37 -24.38
C GLY A 701 36.97 49.11 -23.50
N ASP A 702 36.03 48.21 -23.76
CA ASP A 702 35.94 46.93 -23.04
C ASP A 702 36.80 45.84 -23.69
N GLU A 703 37.86 45.41 -23.00
CA GLU A 703 38.82 44.39 -23.49
C GLU A 703 38.15 43.07 -23.93
N ARG A 704 36.96 42.77 -23.41
CA ARG A 704 36.20 41.55 -23.77
C ARG A 704 35.86 41.47 -25.26
N LEU A 705 35.77 42.62 -25.95
CA LEU A 705 35.50 42.69 -27.38
C LEU A 705 36.53 41.94 -28.24
N LYS A 706 37.79 41.81 -27.78
CA LYS A 706 38.85 41.13 -28.53
C LYS A 706 38.58 39.64 -28.74
N ASN A 707 37.90 39.02 -27.78
CA ASN A 707 37.66 37.58 -27.74
C ASN A 707 36.27 37.19 -28.28
N LEU A 708 35.48 38.15 -28.76
CA LEU A 708 34.16 37.90 -29.33
C LEU A 708 34.24 37.33 -30.73
N GLU A 709 33.32 36.42 -31.05
CA GLU A 709 33.13 35.92 -32.40
C GLU A 709 32.79 37.06 -33.37
N ILE A 710 33.32 36.99 -34.60
CA ILE A 710 33.16 38.02 -35.64
C ILE A 710 31.67 38.31 -35.92
N GLU A 711 30.81 37.28 -35.90
CA GLU A 711 29.37 37.46 -36.12
C GLU A 711 28.74 38.34 -35.03
N ARG A 712 29.16 38.21 -33.76
CA ARG A 712 28.66 39.01 -32.63
C ARG A 712 29.13 40.46 -32.73
N LEU A 713 30.39 40.67 -33.09
CA LEU A 713 30.93 42.02 -33.34
C LEU A 713 30.11 42.73 -34.43
N LYS A 714 29.76 42.03 -35.51
CA LYS A 714 28.89 42.56 -36.56
C LYS A 714 27.47 42.87 -36.06
N VAL A 715 26.91 42.01 -35.21
CA VAL A 715 25.60 42.26 -34.58
C VAL A 715 25.65 43.51 -33.69
N LEU A 716 26.68 43.66 -32.86
CA LEU A 716 26.89 44.86 -32.03
C LEU A 716 27.02 46.14 -32.87
N LEU A 717 27.76 46.09 -33.99
CA LEU A 717 27.86 47.20 -34.93
C LEU A 717 26.49 47.59 -35.49
N SER A 718 25.73 46.60 -36.01
CA SER A 718 24.42 46.86 -36.62
C SER A 718 23.38 47.45 -35.67
N HIS A 719 23.54 47.26 -34.36
CA HIS A 719 22.68 47.84 -33.31
C HIS A 719 23.29 49.08 -32.65
N SER A 720 24.31 49.69 -33.26
CA SER A 720 24.99 50.89 -32.78
C SER A 720 25.53 50.77 -31.35
N LYS A 721 26.01 49.57 -30.99
CA LYS A 721 26.56 49.26 -29.65
C LYS A 721 28.07 49.49 -29.52
N LEU A 722 28.76 49.75 -30.63
CA LEU A 722 30.20 50.05 -30.67
C LEU A 722 30.40 51.47 -31.22
N PRO A 723 30.51 52.51 -30.38
CA PRO A 723 30.78 53.88 -30.80
C PRO A 723 32.19 54.02 -31.40
N PHE A 724 32.36 55.05 -32.24
CA PHE A 724 33.67 55.41 -32.79
C PHE A 724 34.49 56.16 -31.72
N SER A 725 35.44 55.47 -31.09
CA SER A 725 36.31 56.03 -30.05
C SER A 725 37.76 55.51 -30.18
N ASP A 726 38.73 56.23 -29.63
CA ASP A 726 40.13 55.79 -29.63
C ASP A 726 40.30 54.44 -28.91
N LYS A 727 39.54 54.24 -27.82
CA LYS A 727 39.58 52.99 -27.05
C LYS A 727 39.08 51.81 -27.87
N ASN A 728 37.88 51.90 -28.46
CA ASN A 728 37.35 50.82 -29.30
C ASN A 728 38.19 50.58 -30.54
N THR A 729 38.71 51.65 -31.13
CA THR A 729 39.59 51.55 -32.30
C THR A 729 40.88 50.81 -31.95
N ALA A 730 41.49 51.07 -30.79
CA ALA A 730 42.65 50.33 -30.32
C ALA A 730 42.36 48.83 -30.08
N LEU A 731 41.21 48.51 -29.50
CA LEU A 731 40.83 47.12 -29.22
C LEU A 731 40.48 46.34 -30.50
N LEU A 732 39.64 46.92 -31.35
CA LEU A 732 39.14 46.24 -32.54
C LEU A 732 40.22 46.06 -33.60
N LYS A 733 41.31 46.86 -33.61
CA LYS A 733 42.49 46.67 -34.48
C LYS A 733 43.05 45.26 -34.46
N GLU A 734 42.91 44.56 -33.34
CA GLU A 734 43.40 43.20 -33.14
C GLU A 734 42.39 42.12 -33.64
N THR A 735 41.23 42.53 -34.16
CA THR A 735 40.13 41.64 -34.58
C THR A 735 39.86 41.72 -36.08
N ASP A 736 39.32 40.65 -36.67
CA ASP A 736 38.96 40.60 -38.09
C ASP A 736 37.75 41.49 -38.46
N ALA A 737 36.99 41.94 -37.44
CA ALA A 737 35.87 42.87 -37.61
C ALA A 737 36.31 44.33 -37.73
N TYR A 738 37.61 44.64 -37.57
CA TYR A 738 38.12 46.01 -37.56
C TYR A 738 37.75 46.82 -38.82
N ALA A 739 37.94 46.22 -39.99
CA ALA A 739 37.58 46.86 -41.25
C ALA A 739 36.07 47.12 -41.36
N ASP A 740 35.22 46.22 -40.84
CA ASP A 740 33.77 46.42 -40.79
C ASP A 740 33.39 47.57 -39.84
N TYR A 741 34.10 47.71 -38.72
CA TYR A 741 33.92 48.82 -37.78
C TYR A 741 34.28 50.19 -38.40
N LEU A 742 35.43 50.28 -39.10
CA LEU A 742 35.81 51.50 -39.81
C LEU A 742 34.80 51.88 -40.90
N LEU A 743 34.29 50.87 -41.63
CA LEU A 743 33.28 51.08 -42.68
C LEU A 743 31.91 51.47 -42.13
N PHE A 744 31.53 50.94 -40.96
CA PHE A 744 30.30 51.36 -40.29
C PHE A 744 30.37 52.86 -39.92
N HIS A 745 31.49 53.28 -39.32
CA HIS A 745 31.76 54.68 -38.93
C HIS A 745 32.49 55.50 -39.99
N HIS A 746 32.27 55.20 -41.28
CA HIS A 746 33.00 55.77 -42.42
C HIS A 746 33.16 57.30 -42.40
N LEU A 747 32.15 58.05 -41.94
CA LEU A 747 32.22 59.52 -41.84
C LEU A 747 33.26 59.96 -40.80
N ALA A 748 33.13 59.49 -39.55
CA ALA A 748 34.05 59.83 -38.47
C ALA A 748 35.47 59.30 -38.72
N PHE A 749 35.59 58.11 -39.34
CA PHE A 749 36.86 57.56 -39.77
C PHE A 749 37.55 58.43 -40.83
N PHE A 750 36.82 58.94 -41.82
CA PHE A 750 37.39 59.76 -42.88
C PHE A 750 37.84 61.14 -42.37
N GLU A 751 37.07 61.76 -41.48
CA GLU A 751 37.44 63.04 -40.85
C GLU A 751 38.73 62.92 -40.02
N ASN A 752 38.90 61.80 -39.30
CA ASN A 752 40.06 61.55 -38.43
C ASN A 752 41.15 60.70 -39.09
N LYS A 753 41.18 60.63 -40.43
CA LYS A 753 42.07 59.75 -41.18
C LYS A 753 43.54 59.90 -40.76
N GLN A 754 44.16 58.79 -40.36
CA GLN A 754 45.56 58.73 -39.94
C GLN A 754 46.19 57.39 -40.32
N SER A 755 47.52 57.40 -40.49
CA SER A 755 48.27 56.23 -40.95
C SER A 755 48.17 55.05 -39.98
N SER A 756 48.04 55.33 -38.69
CA SER A 756 47.91 54.34 -37.62
C SER A 756 46.63 53.48 -37.70
N TYR A 757 45.64 53.88 -38.50
CA TYR A 757 44.43 53.08 -38.73
C TYR A 757 44.64 51.94 -39.72
N PHE A 758 45.67 51.99 -40.55
CA PHE A 758 46.03 50.92 -41.46
C PHE A 758 47.13 50.10 -40.80
N THR A 759 46.78 48.88 -40.36
CA THR A 759 47.70 47.97 -39.65
C THR A 759 48.07 46.74 -40.48
N LYS A 760 47.18 46.31 -41.39
CA LYS A 760 47.35 45.16 -42.28
C LYS A 760 46.84 45.50 -43.68
N ALA A 761 47.38 44.85 -44.70
CA ALA A 761 46.95 45.03 -46.09
C ALA A 761 45.44 44.77 -46.28
N GLU A 762 44.92 43.70 -45.67
CA GLU A 762 43.51 43.30 -45.76
C GLU A 762 42.53 44.41 -45.34
N VAL A 763 42.90 45.21 -44.33
CA VAL A 763 42.08 46.35 -43.86
C VAL A 763 42.02 47.41 -44.95
N ALA A 764 43.17 47.78 -45.52
CA ALA A 764 43.25 48.74 -46.61
C ALA A 764 42.49 48.25 -47.86
N GLU A 765 42.63 46.96 -48.20
CA GLU A 765 41.92 46.35 -49.33
C GLU A 765 40.40 46.47 -49.17
N LYS A 766 39.88 46.12 -48.00
CA LYS A 766 38.44 46.14 -47.71
C LYS A 766 37.89 47.57 -47.65
N VAL A 767 38.64 48.51 -47.07
CA VAL A 767 38.27 49.94 -47.02
C VAL A 767 38.24 50.55 -48.43
N LEU A 768 39.30 50.37 -49.23
CA LEU A 768 39.41 50.95 -50.58
C LEU A 768 38.48 50.28 -51.60
N SER A 769 38.11 49.02 -51.39
CA SER A 769 37.13 48.31 -52.22
C SER A 769 35.68 48.70 -51.91
N SER A 770 35.42 49.33 -50.76
CA SER A 770 34.06 49.72 -50.34
C SER A 770 33.43 50.78 -51.25
N ASN A 771 32.10 50.76 -51.38
CA ASN A 771 31.32 51.78 -52.08
C ASN A 771 30.97 52.99 -51.18
N LYS A 772 31.39 53.00 -49.91
CA LYS A 772 31.11 54.07 -48.95
C LYS A 772 31.91 55.36 -49.18
N PHE A 773 32.98 55.29 -49.95
CA PHE A 773 33.87 56.43 -50.23
C PHE A 773 33.85 56.79 -51.71
N THR A 774 33.89 58.09 -52.01
CA THR A 774 34.07 58.60 -53.38
C THR A 774 35.49 58.35 -53.88
N LEU A 775 35.71 58.49 -55.19
CA LEU A 775 37.05 58.31 -55.77
C LEU A 775 38.09 59.26 -55.14
N GLU A 776 37.73 60.52 -54.90
CA GLU A 776 38.61 61.52 -54.28
C GLU A 776 38.93 61.16 -52.82
N GLN A 777 37.93 60.71 -52.05
CA GLN A 777 38.14 60.25 -50.68
C GLN A 777 39.04 59.01 -50.63
N LYS A 778 38.88 58.07 -51.57
CA LYS A 778 39.78 56.91 -51.68
C LYS A 778 41.22 57.32 -51.98
N ARG A 779 41.42 58.32 -52.86
CA ARG A 779 42.75 58.89 -53.14
C ARG A 779 43.37 59.50 -51.88
N GLU A 780 42.62 60.29 -51.12
CA GLU A 780 43.09 60.84 -49.85
C GLU A 780 43.47 59.73 -48.86
N LEU A 781 42.68 58.67 -48.75
CA LEU A 781 43.02 57.53 -47.90
C LEU A 781 44.31 56.85 -48.38
N VAL A 782 44.51 56.67 -49.69
CA VAL A 782 45.75 56.10 -50.25
C VAL A 782 46.98 56.90 -49.83
N SER A 783 46.91 58.23 -49.78
CA SER A 783 48.02 59.09 -49.34
C SER A 783 48.41 58.91 -47.85
N VAL A 784 47.49 58.36 -47.05
CA VAL A 784 47.66 58.17 -45.60
C VAL A 784 48.10 56.75 -45.25
N ILE A 785 47.92 55.77 -46.14
CA ILE A 785 48.34 54.38 -45.89
C ILE A 785 49.88 54.29 -45.89
N PRO A 786 50.50 53.67 -44.86
CA PRO A 786 51.94 53.42 -44.83
C PRO A 786 52.45 52.65 -46.06
N GLU A 787 53.63 53.05 -46.56
CA GLU A 787 54.24 52.46 -47.75
C GLU A 787 54.48 50.94 -47.61
N ASN A 788 54.91 50.49 -46.44
CA ASN A 788 55.09 49.07 -46.15
C ASN A 788 53.78 48.28 -46.28
N ILE A 789 52.62 48.87 -45.98
CA ILE A 789 51.30 48.23 -46.10
C ILE A 789 50.82 48.25 -47.55
N LEU A 790 51.00 49.38 -48.27
CA LEU A 790 50.63 49.49 -49.68
C LEU A 790 51.28 48.39 -50.53
N LEU A 791 52.51 48.02 -50.21
CA LEU A 791 53.33 47.05 -50.94
C LEU A 791 53.15 45.60 -50.46
N ASP A 792 52.42 45.38 -49.36
CA ASP A 792 52.36 44.09 -48.66
C ASP A 792 51.54 43.04 -49.43
N SER A 793 50.53 43.45 -50.20
CA SER A 793 49.63 42.54 -50.95
C SER A 793 49.51 42.89 -52.44
N PRO A 794 49.59 41.89 -53.36
CA PRO A 794 49.29 42.07 -54.78
C PRO A 794 47.88 42.59 -55.06
N MET A 795 46.89 42.17 -54.25
CA MET A 795 45.50 42.60 -54.41
C MET A 795 45.34 44.08 -54.05
N LEU A 796 45.94 44.54 -52.94
CA LEU A 796 45.99 45.95 -52.58
C LEU A 796 46.67 46.78 -53.67
N ALA A 797 47.81 46.34 -54.19
CA ALA A 797 48.51 47.03 -55.27
C ALA A 797 47.61 47.21 -56.51
N ASN A 798 46.85 46.18 -56.90
CA ASN A 798 45.88 46.28 -58.00
C ASN A 798 44.73 47.25 -57.73
N ILE A 799 44.29 47.40 -56.48
CA ILE A 799 43.22 48.33 -56.08
C ILE A 799 43.76 49.76 -56.14
N VAL A 800 44.94 50.00 -55.55
CA VAL A 800 45.60 51.31 -55.51
C VAL A 800 45.91 51.81 -56.92
N LEU A 801 46.49 50.96 -57.79
CA LEU A 801 46.76 51.33 -59.18
C LEU A 801 45.49 51.69 -59.95
N ASP A 802 44.37 50.99 -59.71
CA ASP A 802 43.09 51.32 -60.36
C ASP A 802 42.54 52.68 -59.87
N ILE A 803 42.66 52.98 -58.57
CA ILE A 803 42.25 54.28 -57.99
C ILE A 803 43.11 55.41 -58.56
N LEU A 804 44.43 55.24 -58.58
CA LEU A 804 45.37 56.24 -59.11
C LEU A 804 45.16 56.45 -60.62
N SER A 805 44.87 55.38 -61.39
CA SER A 805 44.59 55.49 -62.84
C SER A 805 43.39 56.34 -63.20
N LYS A 806 42.44 56.49 -62.27
CA LYS A 806 41.21 57.26 -62.45
C LYS A 806 41.26 58.61 -61.73
N SER A 807 42.34 58.89 -61.00
CA SER A 807 42.51 60.09 -60.19
C SER A 807 43.88 60.73 -60.46
N ASP A 808 44.54 61.26 -59.43
CA ASP A 808 45.81 61.98 -59.56
C ASP A 808 47.00 61.05 -59.26
N MET A 809 47.84 60.83 -60.26
CA MET A 809 49.03 59.98 -60.17
C MET A 809 50.11 60.57 -59.24
N SER A 810 50.09 61.87 -58.96
CA SER A 810 51.06 62.55 -58.08
C SER A 810 50.82 62.30 -56.59
N THR A 811 49.78 61.53 -56.23
CA THR A 811 49.40 61.23 -54.84
C THR A 811 50.47 60.43 -54.07
N LEU A 812 51.26 59.61 -54.76
CA LEU A 812 52.35 58.81 -54.18
C LEU A 812 53.68 59.17 -54.85
N LYS A 813 54.79 58.91 -54.16
CA LYS A 813 56.12 59.04 -54.75
C LYS A 813 56.28 58.05 -55.89
N GLU A 814 56.95 58.47 -56.94
CA GLU A 814 57.14 57.67 -58.16
C GLU A 814 57.81 56.31 -57.88
N ASN A 815 58.79 56.27 -56.98
CA ASN A 815 59.44 55.01 -56.56
C ASN A 815 58.43 54.02 -55.94
N THR A 816 57.52 54.50 -55.08
CA THR A 816 56.46 53.68 -54.48
C THR A 816 55.52 53.13 -55.55
N ILE A 817 55.20 53.93 -56.57
CA ILE A 817 54.35 53.52 -57.70
C ILE A 817 55.03 52.42 -58.53
N ILE A 818 56.34 52.54 -58.77
CA ILE A 818 57.13 51.52 -59.47
C ILE A 818 57.13 50.21 -58.68
N GLU A 819 57.29 50.25 -57.37
CA GLU A 819 57.24 49.06 -56.51
C GLU A 819 55.84 48.42 -56.48
N LEU A 820 54.76 49.23 -56.46
CA LEU A 820 53.37 48.76 -56.60
C LEU A 820 53.17 48.04 -57.95
N LEU A 821 53.74 48.57 -59.03
CA LEU A 821 53.69 47.95 -60.34
C LEU A 821 54.44 46.61 -60.42
N GLN A 822 55.47 46.40 -59.61
CA GLN A 822 56.17 45.11 -59.53
C GLN A 822 55.39 44.08 -58.70
N ARG A 823 54.73 44.52 -57.63
CA ARG A 823 53.93 43.67 -56.72
C ARG A 823 52.57 43.26 -57.29
N ALA A 824 51.94 44.12 -58.08
CA ALA A 824 50.65 43.81 -58.72
C ALA A 824 50.74 42.58 -59.64
N ASP A 825 49.72 41.73 -59.60
CA ASP A 825 49.62 40.52 -60.44
C ASP A 825 48.62 40.66 -61.60
N ASN A 826 47.76 41.70 -61.59
CA ASN A 826 46.81 41.93 -62.67
C ASN A 826 47.52 42.60 -63.87
N LYS A 827 47.95 41.76 -64.81
CA LYS A 827 48.64 42.16 -66.04
C LYS A 827 47.92 43.28 -66.80
N GLY A 828 46.59 43.24 -66.89
CA GLY A 828 45.82 44.27 -67.61
C GLY A 828 45.88 45.64 -66.92
N LYS A 829 45.69 45.68 -65.59
CA LYS A 829 45.78 46.92 -64.81
C LYS A 829 47.18 47.53 -64.85
N ARG A 830 48.23 46.72 -64.70
CA ARG A 830 49.63 47.17 -64.76
C ARG A 830 49.96 47.84 -66.09
N VAL A 831 49.57 47.22 -67.20
CA VAL A 831 49.84 47.74 -68.54
C VAL A 831 49.07 49.03 -68.81
N ARG A 832 47.80 49.13 -68.40
CA ARG A 832 47.02 50.38 -68.50
C ARG A 832 47.64 51.50 -67.68
N PHE A 833 48.11 51.18 -66.48
CA PHE A 833 48.71 52.15 -65.58
C PHE A 833 50.02 52.68 -66.15
N VAL A 834 50.91 51.81 -66.64
CA VAL A 834 52.17 52.22 -67.31
C VAL A 834 51.89 53.08 -68.54
N ALA A 835 50.92 52.70 -69.38
CA ALA A 835 50.52 53.53 -70.52
C ALA A 835 50.07 54.93 -70.08
N SER A 836 49.30 55.02 -68.99
CA SER A 836 48.83 56.29 -68.42
C SER A 836 49.98 57.11 -67.82
N MET A 837 50.97 56.48 -67.19
CA MET A 837 52.15 57.18 -66.69
C MET A 837 53.00 57.76 -67.82
N ILE A 838 53.21 57.01 -68.91
CA ILE A 838 53.97 57.48 -70.08
C ILE A 838 53.26 58.67 -70.75
N ASP A 839 51.93 58.65 -70.80
CA ASP A 839 51.15 59.77 -71.36
C ASP A 839 51.13 60.99 -70.42
N SER A 840 51.13 60.79 -69.09
CA SER A 840 50.93 61.86 -68.10
C SER A 840 52.21 62.54 -67.62
N PHE A 841 53.35 61.83 -67.60
CA PHE A 841 54.65 62.35 -67.16
C PHE A 841 55.60 62.58 -68.34
N ASP A 842 56.58 63.47 -68.19
CA ASP A 842 57.59 63.74 -69.22
C ASP A 842 58.85 62.88 -69.03
N TYR A 843 58.70 61.58 -69.29
CA TYR A 843 59.77 60.60 -69.16
C TYR A 843 60.71 60.59 -70.37
N ASP A 844 62.01 60.47 -70.10
CA ASP A 844 63.01 60.14 -71.10
C ASP A 844 62.91 58.66 -71.54
N PHE A 845 63.62 58.30 -72.61
CA PHE A 845 63.58 56.93 -73.14
C PHE A 845 64.14 55.91 -72.15
N SER A 846 65.15 56.28 -71.36
CA SER A 846 65.71 55.41 -70.31
C SER A 846 64.67 55.04 -69.25
N LYS A 847 63.81 55.98 -68.85
CA LYS A 847 62.73 55.73 -67.89
C LYS A 847 61.59 54.92 -68.50
N ILE A 848 61.26 55.14 -69.77
CA ILE A 848 60.29 54.30 -70.50
C ILE A 848 60.78 52.86 -70.61
N GLU A 849 62.08 52.64 -70.88
CA GLU A 849 62.70 51.31 -70.87
C GLU A 849 62.56 50.61 -69.52
N GLU A 850 62.83 51.32 -68.42
CA GLU A 850 62.68 50.81 -67.05
C GLU A 850 61.24 50.32 -66.79
N LEU A 851 60.23 51.11 -67.16
CA LEU A 851 58.81 50.75 -66.98
C LEU A 851 58.39 49.52 -67.82
N LEU A 852 58.92 49.39 -69.04
CA LEU A 852 58.67 48.24 -69.91
C LEU A 852 59.37 46.98 -69.41
N GLN A 853 60.56 47.11 -68.80
CA GLN A 853 61.26 46.01 -68.12
C GLN A 853 60.46 45.50 -66.92
N ILE A 854 59.87 46.39 -66.12
CA ILE A 854 59.03 46.04 -64.97
C ILE A 854 57.80 45.21 -65.37
N LEU A 855 57.18 45.50 -66.52
CA LEU A 855 56.05 44.72 -67.04
C LEU A 855 56.44 43.29 -67.46
N GLY A 856 57.71 43.07 -67.79
CA GLY A 856 58.30 41.76 -68.08
C GLY A 856 57.76 41.07 -69.35
N GLY A 857 58.31 39.90 -69.66
CA GLY A 857 57.91 39.08 -70.80
C GLY A 857 58.02 39.82 -72.14
N LYS A 858 56.98 39.76 -72.98
CA LYS A 858 56.97 40.40 -74.30
C LYS A 858 57.07 41.93 -74.24
N TYR A 859 56.75 42.58 -73.12
CA TYR A 859 56.87 44.05 -73.02
C TYR A 859 58.34 44.48 -72.91
N GLN A 860 59.18 43.70 -72.22
CA GLN A 860 60.62 43.96 -72.14
C GLN A 860 61.32 43.81 -73.50
N GLU A 861 60.81 42.97 -74.39
CA GLU A 861 61.36 42.86 -75.76
C GLU A 861 61.24 44.17 -76.56
N ILE A 862 60.35 45.09 -76.17
CA ILE A 862 60.18 46.42 -76.76
C ILE A 862 61.36 47.34 -76.42
N THR A 863 62.20 47.02 -75.43
CA THR A 863 63.40 47.84 -75.14
C THR A 863 64.60 47.46 -75.99
N LYS A 864 64.51 46.39 -76.81
CA LYS A 864 65.61 45.97 -77.68
C LYS A 864 65.58 46.77 -78.99
N ALA A 865 66.73 47.32 -79.37
CA ALA A 865 66.91 47.96 -80.66
C ALA A 865 66.55 46.98 -81.80
N PHE A 866 65.81 47.46 -82.79
CA PHE A 866 65.33 46.70 -83.96
C PHE A 866 64.43 45.49 -83.67
N SER A 867 63.77 45.43 -82.51
CA SER A 867 62.86 44.33 -82.20
C SER A 867 61.49 44.51 -82.86
N ARG A 868 60.90 43.38 -83.28
CA ARG A 868 59.50 43.30 -83.75
C ARG A 868 58.71 42.47 -82.75
N VAL A 869 57.95 43.14 -81.89
CA VAL A 869 57.19 42.50 -80.82
C VAL A 869 55.72 42.39 -81.22
N THR A 870 55.11 41.23 -80.97
CA THR A 870 53.67 41.02 -81.20
C THR A 870 52.94 40.79 -79.89
N LEU A 871 52.11 41.75 -79.52
CA LEU A 871 51.22 41.73 -78.35
C LEU A 871 49.82 41.26 -78.75
N THR A 872 49.02 40.82 -77.77
CA THR A 872 47.60 40.51 -77.96
C THR A 872 46.78 41.78 -78.14
N GLY A 873 45.81 41.78 -79.06
CA GLY A 873 44.91 42.90 -79.36
C GLY A 873 43.81 43.06 -78.32
N ASN A 874 44.18 43.63 -77.17
CA ASN A 874 43.25 44.03 -76.12
C ASN A 874 43.41 45.53 -75.84
N ASP A 875 42.45 46.09 -75.11
CA ASP A 875 42.38 47.54 -74.90
C ASP A 875 43.65 48.09 -74.25
N TRP A 876 44.22 47.38 -73.27
CA TRP A 876 45.38 47.88 -72.54
C TRP A 876 46.68 47.88 -73.34
N ASN A 877 46.90 46.87 -74.18
CA ASN A 877 48.06 46.87 -75.09
C ASN A 877 47.90 47.93 -76.19
N THR A 878 46.65 48.22 -76.58
CA THR A 878 46.35 49.30 -77.53
C THR A 878 46.69 50.65 -76.93
N SER A 879 46.28 50.92 -75.69
CA SER A 879 46.64 52.14 -74.96
C SER A 879 48.16 52.27 -74.80
N LEU A 880 48.88 51.19 -74.44
CA LEU A 880 50.34 51.22 -74.31
C LEU A 880 51.04 51.53 -75.64
N ALA A 881 50.62 50.88 -76.74
CA ALA A 881 51.21 51.12 -78.06
C ALA A 881 51.00 52.58 -78.54
N LEU A 882 49.84 53.17 -78.24
CA LEU A 882 49.55 54.57 -78.55
C LEU A 882 50.43 55.53 -77.72
N ALA A 883 50.55 55.31 -76.41
CA ALA A 883 51.38 56.13 -75.53
C ALA A 883 52.86 56.11 -75.97
N LEU A 884 53.40 54.92 -76.25
CA LEU A 884 54.78 54.77 -76.76
C LEU A 884 54.98 55.43 -78.13
N SER A 885 53.98 55.39 -79.01
CA SER A 885 54.05 56.05 -80.32
C SER A 885 54.04 57.57 -80.19
N ARG A 886 53.23 58.12 -79.27
CA ARG A 886 53.14 59.57 -79.02
C ARG A 886 54.43 60.14 -78.46
N LYS A 887 55.08 59.46 -77.51
CA LYS A 887 56.40 59.84 -76.99
C LYS A 887 57.55 59.57 -77.98
N GLY A 888 57.28 58.95 -79.12
CA GLY A 888 58.28 58.69 -80.16
C GLY A 888 59.22 57.53 -79.87
N PHE A 889 58.96 56.73 -78.83
CA PHE A 889 59.78 55.59 -78.40
C PHE A 889 59.76 54.43 -79.41
N ILE A 890 58.67 54.30 -80.17
CA ILE A 890 58.52 53.27 -81.21
C ILE A 890 58.46 53.90 -82.62
N SER A 891 58.89 53.14 -83.64
CA SER A 891 58.83 53.57 -85.04
C SER A 891 57.46 53.34 -85.65
N TYR A 892 56.77 52.29 -85.18
CA TYR A 892 55.57 51.80 -85.82
C TYR A 892 54.73 50.94 -84.88
N SER A 893 53.41 51.13 -84.89
CA SER A 893 52.44 50.20 -84.31
C SER A 893 51.26 49.97 -85.26
N LYS A 894 50.82 48.72 -85.42
CA LYS A 894 49.61 48.36 -86.20
C LYS A 894 48.82 47.25 -85.52
N SER A 895 47.51 47.42 -85.47
CA SER A 895 46.56 46.41 -84.96
C SER A 895 45.94 45.63 -86.13
N GLU A 896 46.16 44.31 -86.19
CA GLU A 896 45.62 43.39 -87.20
C GLU A 896 45.36 42.01 -86.58
N ASP A 897 44.26 41.33 -86.96
CA ASP A 897 43.90 39.96 -86.57
C ASP A 897 44.00 39.66 -85.06
N GLY A 898 43.47 40.58 -84.23
CA GLY A 898 43.49 40.43 -82.77
C GLY A 898 44.89 40.47 -82.16
N LYS A 899 45.88 41.05 -82.86
CA LYS A 899 47.27 41.26 -82.40
C LYS A 899 47.73 42.69 -82.69
N ILE A 900 48.71 43.17 -81.91
CA ILE A 900 49.33 44.48 -82.07
C ILE A 900 50.81 44.25 -82.35
N ARG A 901 51.27 44.68 -83.53
CA ARG A 901 52.68 44.59 -83.93
C ARG A 901 53.36 45.93 -83.63
N ILE A 902 54.46 45.89 -82.88
CA ILE A 902 55.26 47.05 -82.48
C ILE A 902 56.67 46.89 -83.06
N SER A 903 57.22 47.95 -83.67
CA SER A 903 58.63 48.03 -84.07
C SER A 903 59.30 49.19 -83.35
N THR A 904 60.48 48.94 -82.76
CA THR A 904 61.20 49.92 -81.94
C THR A 904 62.03 50.87 -82.80
N LYS A 905 62.31 52.08 -82.28
CA LYS A 905 63.29 53.01 -82.87
C LYS A 905 64.67 52.73 -82.28
N ASN A 906 65.70 53.24 -82.96
CA ASN A 906 67.09 53.13 -82.53
C ASN A 906 67.34 53.80 -81.18
#